data_AF-A0A431ISM9-F1
#
_entry.id   AF-A0A431ISM9-F1
#
_cell.length_a   1.000
_cell.length_b   1.000
_cell.length_c   1.000
_cell.angle_alpha   90.00
_cell.angle_beta   90.00
_cell.angle_gamma   90.00
#
_symmetry.space_group_name_H-M   'P 1'
#
loop_
_entity.id
_entity.type
_entity.pdbx_description
1 polymer ?
#
loop_
_entity_poly.entity_id
_entity_poly.type
_entity_poly.pdbx_seq_one_letter_code
_entity_poly.pdbx_strand_id
1 'polypeptide(L)'
;MTPAQTAALAALEADARAAQKLAEALAADAAAMRRALEDAPPVPTYTLTAEPSVVDEGGTVVFRLQTTGLAEASAVPYRLSDIAEADIATSPQGMLILGADGSAVLRVAVVADALTEGAEKITCTIGDSLATASATIRDTSTAPPPPPPAGRIEVRGPNVLRKARGEANNFDNGISDYIDVSDLPGPVPWEVYADDRQTLAPSRGGVEALHLWQRYHLFGHTQGLYQPMPRMVDGQLRQIYPNAGNFPEHAVLKLRVGPAGGGEHLVHGPRGVSVPSPYTTWHGHTRREGAVVHDSPAIPLYVGLTLHGHMVYAMRDGSMVEGGIVPVESWANDFAFYEAERKIFFYVDTGKGRLMRADRRTTPWTITTLADGFRQADSCRAIGETVYVTDSIAGEVWAVDARSGAKRLVCRLANAFWVDAFSDGTLAVAARTLAVHRVDPVSGSVGPNLTPSVYVNPPQAWVTVDVDRWGHMGAVDSFVVLGVTASVRGFHRISKTGATVEPAFGNFATAAGPLMWISEPWGHYPWTGAHHPDEALLMVQGMANLVPQLIVVKEPRPGWVGMRTPDSHAGWYDLGRNIALLGDTGPRLSTRYTTLLPQLAAGGGGLVTADHMAYWEHDRLRAFLLAGCLGLQPRDFNRDAVQGWGMRVLLNSQRYLIDGWPLVQRWVDYCRAMPA
;
A
#
# COMPACT_ATOMS: atom_id res chain seq x y z
N MET A 1 -105.76 82.56 15.65
CA MET A 1 -104.29 82.67 15.57
C MET A 1 -103.95 83.95 14.84
N THR A 2 -102.94 84.68 15.30
CA THR A 2 -102.39 85.81 14.54
C THR A 2 -101.66 85.29 13.29
N PRO A 3 -101.48 86.09 12.23
CA PRO A 3 -100.73 85.67 11.04
C PRO A 3 -99.32 85.14 11.37
N ALA A 4 -98.66 85.72 12.36
CA ALA A 4 -97.36 85.25 12.87
C ALA A 4 -97.45 83.86 13.53
N GLN A 5 -98.51 83.58 14.30
CA GLN A 5 -98.75 82.25 14.87
C GLN A 5 -99.06 81.21 13.78
N THR A 6 -99.80 81.58 12.73
CA THR A 6 -100.12 80.67 11.61
C THR A 6 -98.88 80.34 10.79
N ALA A 7 -98.02 81.33 10.52
CA ALA A 7 -96.74 81.12 9.85
C ALA A 7 -95.79 80.27 10.70
N ALA A 8 -95.73 80.51 12.01
CA ALA A 8 -94.92 79.70 12.94
C ALA A 8 -95.41 78.25 13.02
N LEU A 9 -96.73 78.02 13.04
CA LEU A 9 -97.29 76.66 13.04
C LEU A 9 -97.01 75.95 11.70
N ALA A 10 -97.19 76.62 10.57
CA ALA A 10 -96.90 76.03 9.26
C ALA A 10 -95.41 75.70 9.08
N ALA A 11 -94.51 76.52 9.63
CA ALA A 11 -93.08 76.24 9.68
C ALA A 11 -92.79 75.01 10.56
N LEU A 12 -93.37 74.94 11.76
CA LEU A 12 -93.25 73.77 12.65
C LEU A 12 -93.79 72.48 12.01
N GLU A 13 -94.90 72.55 11.28
CA GLU A 13 -95.44 71.40 10.56
C GLU A 13 -94.58 71.01 9.35
N ALA A 14 -93.96 71.98 8.67
CA ALA A 14 -93.01 71.71 7.59
C ALA A 14 -91.74 71.05 8.14
N ASP A 15 -91.22 71.55 9.27
CA ASP A 15 -90.10 70.96 9.98
C ASP A 15 -90.45 69.56 10.50
N ALA A 16 -91.66 69.34 11.02
CA ALA A 16 -92.13 68.03 11.44
C ALA A 16 -92.22 67.04 10.27
N ARG A 17 -92.72 67.49 9.09
CA ARG A 17 -92.73 66.67 7.86
C ARG A 17 -91.32 66.38 7.35
N ALA A 18 -90.41 67.35 7.44
CA ALA A 18 -89.00 67.16 7.07
C ALA A 18 -88.30 66.18 8.03
N ALA A 19 -88.54 66.29 9.33
CA ALA A 19 -88.04 65.37 10.34
C ALA A 19 -88.59 63.96 10.15
N GLN A 20 -89.87 63.82 9.78
CA GLN A 20 -90.46 62.51 9.49
C GLN A 20 -89.87 61.87 8.22
N LYS A 21 -89.66 62.64 7.15
CA LYS A 21 -88.94 62.15 5.96
C LYS A 21 -87.51 61.73 6.27
N LEU A 22 -86.81 62.48 7.12
CA LEU A 22 -85.46 62.11 7.57
C LEU A 22 -85.48 60.82 8.39
N ALA A 23 -86.46 60.65 9.28
CA ALA A 23 -86.63 59.44 10.07
C ALA A 23 -86.93 58.21 9.19
N GLU A 24 -87.77 58.36 8.17
CA GLU A 24 -88.08 57.30 7.19
C GLU A 24 -86.86 56.94 6.35
N ALA A 25 -86.05 57.92 5.92
CA ALA A 25 -84.80 57.68 5.20
C ALA A 25 -83.77 56.94 6.07
N LEU A 26 -83.60 57.36 7.34
CA LEU A 26 -82.74 56.65 8.29
C LEU A 26 -83.21 55.23 8.58
N ALA A 27 -84.52 54.99 8.64
CA ALA A 27 -85.06 53.65 8.83
C ALA A 27 -84.80 52.75 7.61
N ALA A 28 -84.87 53.30 6.38
CA ALA A 28 -84.52 52.57 5.17
C ALA A 28 -83.02 52.24 5.11
N ASP A 29 -82.13 53.18 5.45
CA ASP A 29 -80.68 52.96 5.53
C ASP A 29 -80.33 51.94 6.62
N ALA A 30 -81.00 51.99 7.77
CA ALA A 30 -80.80 51.01 8.85
C ALA A 30 -81.26 49.59 8.43
N ALA A 31 -82.35 49.48 7.68
CA ALA A 31 -82.82 48.20 7.13
C ALA A 31 -81.85 47.65 6.05
N ALA A 32 -81.30 48.51 5.19
CA ALA A 32 -80.29 48.13 4.21
C ALA A 32 -78.98 47.65 4.89
N MET A 33 -78.53 48.35 5.93
CA MET A 33 -77.35 47.98 6.71
C MET A 33 -77.55 46.66 7.46
N ARG A 34 -78.72 46.44 8.08
CA ARG A 34 -79.03 45.17 8.76
C ARG A 34 -79.00 44.00 7.79
N ARG A 35 -79.57 44.15 6.59
CA ARG A 35 -79.54 43.11 5.56
C ARG A 35 -78.11 42.82 5.07
N ALA A 36 -77.27 43.84 4.94
CA ALA A 36 -75.85 43.68 4.59
C ALA A 36 -75.03 42.97 5.70
N LEU A 37 -75.40 43.15 6.98
CA LEU A 37 -74.80 42.45 8.11
C LEU A 37 -75.28 41.00 8.24
N GLU A 38 -76.54 40.73 7.90
CA GLU A 38 -77.11 39.37 7.89
C GLU A 38 -76.60 38.51 6.71
N ASP A 39 -76.24 39.13 5.58
CA ASP A 39 -75.63 38.48 4.39
C ASP A 39 -74.08 38.50 4.41
N ALA A 40 -73.44 38.89 5.51
CA ALA A 40 -71.97 38.93 5.58
C ALA A 40 -71.38 37.51 5.50
N PRO A 41 -70.41 37.24 4.59
CA PRO A 41 -69.81 35.92 4.47
C PRO A 41 -69.08 35.52 5.77
N PRO A 42 -69.02 34.21 6.10
CA PRO A 42 -68.35 33.74 7.31
C PRO A 42 -66.86 34.14 7.29
N VAL A 43 -66.37 34.65 8.42
CA VAL A 43 -64.95 35.01 8.58
C VAL A 43 -64.11 33.74 8.44
N PRO A 44 -63.13 33.70 7.51
CA PRO A 44 -62.36 32.50 7.28
C PRO A 44 -61.43 32.19 8.46
N THR A 45 -61.29 30.92 8.79
CA THR A 45 -60.31 30.44 9.78
C THR A 45 -59.19 29.66 9.09
N TYR A 46 -58.00 29.65 9.70
CA TYR A 46 -56.81 28.99 9.18
C TYR A 46 -56.12 28.20 10.29
N THR A 47 -55.88 26.91 10.05
CA THR A 47 -55.11 26.03 10.94
C THR A 47 -53.97 25.43 10.15
N LEU A 48 -52.74 25.63 10.59
CA LEU A 48 -51.54 25.09 9.95
C LEU A 48 -50.85 24.11 10.91
N THR A 49 -50.49 22.93 10.42
CA THR A 49 -49.66 21.96 11.16
C THR A 49 -48.42 21.59 10.34
N ALA A 50 -47.36 21.16 11.03
CA ALA A 50 -46.11 20.68 10.44
C ALA A 50 -45.82 19.27 10.93
N GLU A 51 -45.60 18.32 10.02
CA GLU A 51 -45.30 16.93 10.35
C GLU A 51 -44.16 16.39 9.46
N PRO A 52 -43.13 15.73 10.03
CA PRO A 52 -42.85 15.60 11.47
C PRO A 52 -42.38 16.93 12.10
N SER A 53 -42.42 17.05 13.43
CA SER A 53 -41.92 18.24 14.16
C SER A 53 -40.40 18.33 14.21
N VAL A 54 -39.71 17.21 13.95
CA VAL A 54 -38.26 17.12 13.80
C VAL A 54 -37.97 16.22 12.60
N VAL A 55 -37.08 16.66 11.71
CA VAL A 55 -36.66 15.91 10.51
C VAL A 55 -35.14 15.94 10.38
N ASP A 56 -34.57 14.90 9.80
CA ASP A 56 -33.17 14.88 9.40
C ASP A 56 -33.03 15.47 7.99
N GLU A 57 -31.87 16.07 7.68
CA GLU A 57 -31.53 16.46 6.32
C GLU A 57 -31.72 15.32 5.32
N GLY A 58 -32.15 15.66 4.09
CA GLY A 58 -32.60 14.68 3.09
C GLY A 58 -34.01 14.15 3.33
N GLY A 59 -34.64 14.50 4.46
CA GLY A 59 -36.03 14.22 4.76
C GLY A 59 -37.02 15.21 4.12
N THR A 60 -38.28 15.15 4.54
CA THR A 60 -39.33 16.04 4.03
C THR A 60 -40.24 16.49 5.18
N VAL A 61 -40.47 17.79 5.28
CA VAL A 61 -41.48 18.39 6.16
C VAL A 61 -42.76 18.63 5.36
N VAL A 62 -43.90 18.23 5.92
CA VAL A 62 -45.21 18.45 5.32
C VAL A 62 -45.99 19.45 6.14
N PHE A 63 -46.29 20.62 5.54
CA PHE A 63 -47.20 21.59 6.13
C PHE A 63 -48.61 21.36 5.59
N ARG A 64 -49.59 21.21 6.48
CA ARG A 64 -51.01 21.01 6.14
C ARG A 64 -51.82 22.21 6.58
N LEU A 65 -52.42 22.89 5.62
CA LEU A 65 -53.34 24.00 5.85
C LEU A 65 -54.77 23.48 5.81
N GLN A 66 -55.55 23.81 6.83
CA GLN A 66 -57.00 23.63 6.85
C GLN A 66 -57.67 24.99 7.01
N THR A 67 -58.69 25.27 6.19
CA THR A 67 -59.44 26.53 6.26
C THR A 67 -60.95 26.29 6.38
N THR A 68 -61.67 27.33 6.82
CA THR A 68 -63.13 27.41 6.69
C THR A 68 -63.50 28.75 6.05
N GLY A 69 -64.68 28.85 5.43
CA GLY A 69 -65.17 30.12 4.86
C GLY A 69 -64.49 30.56 3.56
N LEU A 70 -63.58 29.76 3.00
CA LEU A 70 -62.97 29.97 1.68
C LEU A 70 -63.53 28.97 0.66
N ALA A 71 -63.70 29.44 -0.58
CA ALA A 71 -64.16 28.58 -1.68
C ALA A 71 -63.03 27.66 -2.18
N GLU A 72 -63.40 26.53 -2.78
CA GLU A 72 -62.47 25.67 -3.51
C GLU A 72 -61.67 26.48 -4.55
N ALA A 73 -60.41 26.09 -4.77
CA ALA A 73 -59.46 26.75 -5.65
C ALA A 73 -59.02 28.16 -5.24
N SER A 74 -59.38 28.64 -4.04
CA SER A 74 -58.81 29.88 -3.50
C SER A 74 -57.28 29.73 -3.33
N ALA A 75 -56.54 30.75 -3.75
CA ALA A 75 -55.09 30.82 -3.63
C ALA A 75 -54.70 31.54 -2.33
N VAL A 76 -54.00 30.84 -1.45
CA VAL A 76 -53.55 31.36 -0.15
C VAL A 76 -52.02 31.48 -0.15
N PRO A 77 -51.44 32.68 0.03
CA PRO A 77 -49.99 32.84 0.03
C PRO A 77 -49.33 32.20 1.25
N TYR A 78 -48.17 31.59 1.05
CA TYR A 78 -47.29 31.10 2.11
C TYR A 78 -45.90 31.72 2.02
N ARG A 79 -45.23 31.81 3.18
CA ARG A 79 -43.82 32.18 3.32
C ARG A 79 -43.10 31.22 4.26
N LEU A 80 -41.96 30.70 3.82
CA LEU A 80 -40.99 29.95 4.61
C LEU A 80 -39.92 30.91 5.14
N SER A 81 -39.54 30.76 6.40
CA SER A 81 -38.50 31.55 7.06
C SER A 81 -37.75 30.73 8.11
N ASP A 82 -36.72 31.35 8.70
CA ASP A 82 -35.83 30.77 9.73
C ASP A 82 -34.92 29.62 9.25
N ILE A 83 -34.96 29.32 7.93
CA ILE A 83 -34.13 28.35 7.22
C ILE A 83 -33.47 29.04 6.01
N ALA A 84 -32.28 28.62 5.58
CA ALA A 84 -31.68 29.18 4.36
C ALA A 84 -32.34 28.56 3.12
N GLU A 85 -32.28 29.30 2.01
CA GLU A 85 -32.85 28.83 0.73
C GLU A 85 -32.05 27.66 0.14
N ALA A 86 -30.77 27.51 0.53
CA ALA A 86 -29.93 26.39 0.11
C ALA A 86 -30.40 25.05 0.71
N ASP A 87 -31.03 25.08 1.89
CA ASP A 87 -31.33 23.88 2.68
C ASP A 87 -32.70 23.30 2.32
N ILE A 88 -33.42 23.92 1.38
CA ILE A 88 -34.74 23.49 0.93
C ILE A 88 -34.84 23.45 -0.59
N ALA A 89 -35.46 22.40 -1.12
CA ALA A 89 -35.69 22.25 -2.56
C ALA A 89 -37.00 22.91 -3.04
N THR A 90 -37.62 23.74 -2.20
CA THR A 90 -38.90 24.42 -2.45
C THR A 90 -38.71 25.93 -2.35
N SER A 91 -39.37 26.69 -3.21
CA SER A 91 -39.29 28.16 -3.16
C SER A 91 -39.77 28.69 -1.81
N PRO A 92 -39.07 29.68 -1.19
CA PRO A 92 -39.45 30.23 0.11
C PRO A 92 -40.80 30.96 0.13
N GLN A 93 -41.39 31.28 -1.02
CA GLN A 93 -42.68 31.95 -1.13
C GLN A 93 -43.50 31.33 -2.26
N GLY A 94 -44.82 31.24 -2.06
CA GLY A 94 -45.71 30.72 -3.10
C GLY A 94 -47.18 30.77 -2.71
N MET A 95 -48.01 30.08 -3.48
CA MET A 95 -49.45 29.99 -3.26
C MET A 95 -49.85 28.54 -3.02
N LEU A 96 -50.69 28.32 -2.01
CA LEU A 96 -51.40 27.07 -1.77
C LEU A 96 -52.81 27.18 -2.37
N ILE A 97 -53.18 26.20 -3.20
CA ILE A 97 -54.53 26.14 -3.78
C ILE A 97 -55.37 25.19 -2.93
N LEU A 98 -56.48 25.69 -2.40
CA LEU A 98 -57.38 24.90 -1.55
C LEU A 98 -58.18 23.88 -2.36
N GLY A 99 -58.30 22.66 -1.85
CA GLY A 99 -59.22 21.65 -2.35
C GLY A 99 -60.67 21.88 -1.93
N ALA A 100 -61.57 21.03 -2.41
CA ALA A 100 -63.01 21.07 -2.10
C ALA A 100 -63.33 20.99 -0.60
N ASP A 101 -62.43 20.41 0.20
CA ASP A 101 -62.54 20.29 1.66
C ASP A 101 -61.90 21.44 2.43
N GLY A 102 -61.44 22.49 1.73
CA GLY A 102 -60.77 23.65 2.32
C GLY A 102 -59.34 23.36 2.78
N SER A 103 -58.73 22.24 2.36
CA SER A 103 -57.37 21.86 2.73
C SER A 103 -56.34 22.12 1.63
N ALA A 104 -55.07 22.32 2.01
CA ALA A 104 -53.93 22.35 1.10
C ALA A 104 -52.68 21.79 1.77
N VAL A 105 -51.74 21.28 0.97
CA VAL A 105 -50.51 20.65 1.45
C VAL A 105 -49.29 21.25 0.76
N LEU A 106 -48.34 21.74 1.55
CA LEU A 106 -46.99 22.11 1.11
C LEU A 106 -46.01 21.02 1.55
N ARG A 107 -45.28 20.45 0.60
CA ARG A 107 -44.17 19.53 0.88
C ARG A 107 -42.86 20.28 0.68
N VAL A 108 -42.03 20.30 1.71
CA VAL A 108 -40.70 20.91 1.66
C VAL A 108 -39.68 19.80 1.85
N ALA A 109 -38.98 19.46 0.77
CA ALA A 109 -37.84 18.56 0.84
C ALA A 109 -36.63 19.33 1.39
N VAL A 110 -36.01 18.78 2.44
CA VAL A 110 -34.82 19.36 3.07
C VAL A 110 -33.61 18.80 2.34
N VAL A 111 -32.70 19.67 1.93
CA VAL A 111 -31.48 19.30 1.22
C VAL A 111 -30.50 18.69 2.23
N ALA A 112 -29.83 17.60 1.83
CA ALA A 112 -28.70 17.08 2.59
C ALA A 112 -27.41 17.54 1.93
N ASP A 113 -26.51 18.13 2.73
CA ASP A 113 -25.19 18.55 2.26
C ASP A 113 -24.07 18.24 3.27
N ALA A 114 -22.93 18.90 3.11
CA ALA A 114 -21.70 18.63 3.87
C ALA A 114 -21.27 19.82 4.75
N LEU A 115 -22.09 20.85 4.89
CA LEU A 115 -21.85 22.00 5.74
C LEU A 115 -22.40 21.72 7.14
N THR A 116 -21.57 21.95 8.17
CA THR A 116 -22.02 21.82 9.56
C THR A 116 -22.50 23.18 10.07
N GLU A 117 -23.81 23.31 10.19
CA GLU A 117 -24.52 24.55 10.48
C GLU A 117 -25.31 24.46 11.81
N GLY A 118 -25.44 23.24 12.35
CA GLY A 118 -26.18 22.95 13.57
C GLY A 118 -27.68 22.74 13.32
N ALA A 119 -28.46 22.48 14.37
CA ALA A 119 -29.90 22.27 14.18
C ALA A 119 -30.61 23.59 13.83
N GLU A 120 -31.35 23.58 12.73
CA GLU A 120 -32.06 24.74 12.20
C GLU A 120 -33.58 24.60 12.34
N LYS A 121 -34.32 25.67 12.03
CA LYS A 121 -35.78 25.68 12.19
C LYS A 121 -36.44 26.23 10.94
N ILE A 122 -37.34 25.48 10.33
CA ILE A 122 -38.19 25.99 9.26
C ILE A 122 -39.55 26.43 9.84
N THR A 123 -39.93 27.68 9.58
CA THR A 123 -41.24 28.24 9.94
C THR A 123 -42.04 28.54 8.67
N CYS A 124 -43.24 27.99 8.55
CA CYS A 124 -44.20 28.33 7.49
C CYS A 124 -45.28 29.27 8.04
N THR A 125 -45.51 30.37 7.34
CA THR A 125 -46.53 31.38 7.65
C THR A 125 -47.52 31.50 6.49
N ILE A 126 -48.81 31.55 6.82
CA ILE A 126 -49.91 31.74 5.86
C ILE A 126 -50.39 33.20 5.91
N GLY A 127 -50.45 33.85 4.74
CA GLY A 127 -50.86 35.26 4.63
C GLY A 127 -50.03 36.20 5.51
N ASP A 128 -50.66 37.30 5.94
CA ASP A 128 -50.09 38.24 6.91
C ASP A 128 -50.21 37.68 8.35
N SER A 129 -49.60 36.51 8.60
CA SER A 129 -49.59 35.81 9.89
C SER A 129 -50.95 35.26 10.36
N LEU A 130 -51.78 34.80 9.42
CA LEU A 130 -53.08 34.18 9.72
C LEU A 130 -52.93 32.79 10.38
N ALA A 131 -51.87 32.06 10.07
CA ALA A 131 -51.48 30.82 10.74
C ALA A 131 -49.97 30.57 10.59
N THR A 132 -49.36 29.93 11.59
CA THR A 132 -47.92 29.61 11.60
C THR A 132 -47.66 28.22 12.17
N ALA A 133 -46.71 27.49 11.59
CA ALA A 133 -46.24 26.20 12.09
C ALA A 133 -44.74 26.06 11.81
N SER A 134 -44.04 25.23 12.58
CA SER A 134 -42.60 25.04 12.42
C SER A 134 -42.15 23.61 12.67
N ALA A 135 -41.03 23.23 12.05
CA ALA A 135 -40.30 21.99 12.32
C ALA A 135 -38.81 22.29 12.53
N THR A 136 -38.14 21.43 13.30
CA THR A 136 -36.67 21.47 13.47
C THR A 136 -36.01 20.56 12.45
N ILE A 137 -34.96 21.04 11.81
CA ILE A 137 -34.10 20.28 10.92
C ILE A 137 -32.83 19.93 11.69
N ARG A 138 -32.53 18.64 11.79
CA ARG A 138 -31.29 18.15 12.40
C ARG A 138 -30.23 18.05 11.32
N ASP A 139 -29.17 18.81 11.51
CA ASP A 139 -27.93 18.68 10.76
C ASP A 139 -27.36 17.26 10.94
N THR A 140 -27.22 16.56 9.81
CA THR A 140 -26.65 15.22 9.73
C THR A 140 -25.27 15.21 9.07
N SER A 141 -24.77 16.39 8.67
CA SER A 141 -23.44 16.55 8.12
C SER A 141 -22.38 16.07 9.13
N THR A 142 -21.30 15.51 8.60
CA THR A 142 -20.10 15.27 9.39
C THR A 142 -19.07 16.32 9.00
N ALA A 143 -18.54 17.04 9.99
CA ALA A 143 -17.48 18.03 9.76
C ALA A 143 -16.43 17.51 8.77
N PRO A 144 -16.10 18.26 7.70
CA PRO A 144 -15.03 17.86 6.80
C PRO A 144 -13.74 17.74 7.62
N PRO A 145 -12.87 16.74 7.33
CA PRO A 145 -11.62 16.60 8.04
C PRO A 145 -10.84 17.92 7.92
N PRO A 146 -10.13 18.34 9.00
CA PRO A 146 -9.36 19.57 8.97
C PRO A 146 -8.44 19.56 7.73
N PRO A 147 -8.28 20.71 7.05
CA PRO A 147 -7.43 20.76 5.87
C PRO A 147 -6.01 20.30 6.25
N PRO A 148 -5.31 19.58 5.35
CA PRO A 148 -3.97 19.10 5.63
C PRO A 148 -3.09 20.25 6.11
N PRO A 149 -2.27 20.04 7.16
CA PRO A 149 -1.26 21.03 7.53
C PRO A 149 -0.39 21.35 6.31
N ALA A 150 -0.12 22.63 6.06
CA ALA A 150 0.61 23.07 4.88
C ALA A 150 1.93 22.29 4.71
N GLY A 151 2.17 21.76 3.51
CA GLY A 151 3.38 20.98 3.17
C GLY A 151 3.40 19.53 3.67
N ARG A 152 2.32 19.03 4.29
CA ARG A 152 2.23 17.65 4.80
C ARG A 152 1.30 16.78 3.98
N ILE A 153 1.59 15.49 3.97
CA ILE A 153 0.82 14.48 3.25
C ILE A 153 -0.05 13.71 4.26
N GLU A 154 -1.35 13.59 4.00
CA GLU A 154 -2.23 12.73 4.79
C GLU A 154 -1.77 11.28 4.65
N VAL A 155 -1.65 10.59 5.79
CA VAL A 155 -1.38 9.16 5.82
C VAL A 155 -2.53 8.43 6.50
N ARG A 156 -2.99 7.40 5.81
CA ARG A 156 -4.02 6.48 6.28
C ARG A 156 -3.46 5.08 6.30
N GLY A 157 -4.01 4.26 7.21
CA GLY A 157 -3.65 2.85 7.23
C GLY A 157 -4.02 2.19 5.90
N PRO A 158 -3.28 1.19 5.44
CA PRO A 158 -3.46 0.72 4.07
C PRO A 158 -4.56 -0.38 3.96
N ASN A 159 -5.33 -0.36 2.87
CA ASN A 159 -6.51 -1.23 2.65
C ASN A 159 -6.52 -1.83 1.23
N VAL A 160 -5.67 -2.84 0.98
CA VAL A 160 -5.50 -3.49 -0.34
C VAL A 160 -6.81 -4.01 -0.91
N LEU A 161 -7.61 -4.62 -0.05
CA LEU A 161 -8.78 -5.39 -0.44
C LEU A 161 -10.05 -4.53 -0.43
N ARG A 162 -9.93 -3.21 -0.21
CA ARG A 162 -11.04 -2.24 -0.11
C ARG A 162 -12.16 -2.75 0.81
N LYS A 163 -11.79 -3.37 1.91
CA LYS A 163 -12.73 -3.96 2.87
C LYS A 163 -13.30 -2.90 3.79
N ALA A 164 -14.46 -3.18 4.39
CA ALA A 164 -15.04 -2.28 5.38
C ALA A 164 -14.16 -2.17 6.63
N ARG A 165 -14.38 -1.13 7.43
CA ARG A 165 -13.61 -0.92 8.67
C ARG A 165 -13.78 -2.12 9.61
N GLY A 166 -12.67 -2.57 10.20
CA GLY A 166 -12.63 -3.73 11.10
C GLY A 166 -12.56 -5.11 10.40
N GLU A 167 -12.64 -5.18 9.08
CA GLU A 167 -12.38 -6.43 8.34
C GLU A 167 -10.87 -6.78 8.29
N ALA A 168 -10.55 -8.07 8.10
CA ALA A 168 -9.18 -8.53 7.95
C ALA A 168 -8.46 -7.86 6.76
N ASN A 169 -7.18 -7.52 6.93
CA ASN A 169 -6.33 -6.80 5.96
C ASN A 169 -6.76 -5.36 5.63
N ASN A 170 -7.73 -4.80 6.35
CA ASN A 170 -7.98 -3.36 6.32
C ASN A 170 -7.29 -2.69 7.51
N PHE A 171 -6.13 -2.09 7.29
CA PHE A 171 -5.41 -1.34 8.32
C PHE A 171 -5.88 0.13 8.43
N ASP A 172 -6.82 0.57 7.58
CA ASP A 172 -7.38 1.92 7.53
C ASP A 172 -8.52 2.12 8.55
N ASN A 173 -8.22 1.92 9.84
CA ASN A 173 -9.22 1.95 10.93
C ASN A 173 -8.97 3.01 12.01
N GLY A 174 -7.86 3.74 11.94
CA GLY A 174 -7.53 4.82 12.87
C GLY A 174 -8.05 6.19 12.43
N ILE A 175 -7.86 7.20 13.26
CA ILE A 175 -7.97 8.62 12.85
C ILE A 175 -6.93 8.94 11.76
N SER A 176 -7.13 9.96 10.92
CA SER A 176 -6.12 10.36 9.92
C SER A 176 -4.87 10.96 10.59
N ASP A 177 -3.68 10.65 10.06
CA ASP A 177 -2.42 11.28 10.47
C ASP A 177 -1.81 12.05 9.29
N TYR A 178 -0.77 12.82 9.56
CA TYR A 178 -0.03 13.56 8.54
C TYR A 178 1.46 13.42 8.78
N ILE A 179 2.23 13.31 7.71
CA ILE A 179 3.69 13.30 7.79
C ILE A 179 4.29 14.45 6.98
N ASP A 180 5.43 14.94 7.44
CA ASP A 180 6.29 15.84 6.68
C ASP A 180 7.36 15.00 5.95
N VAL A 181 7.37 15.07 4.63
CA VAL A 181 8.34 14.36 3.78
C VAL A 181 9.41 15.29 3.19
N SER A 182 9.40 16.58 3.54
CA SER A 182 10.29 17.58 2.95
C SER A 182 11.74 17.44 3.42
N ASP A 183 11.97 16.90 4.62
CA ASP A 183 13.29 16.73 5.25
C ASP A 183 13.57 15.26 5.64
N LEU A 184 13.20 14.31 4.78
CA LEU A 184 13.52 12.90 5.04
C LEU A 184 15.04 12.66 4.97
N PRO A 185 15.63 11.97 5.96
CA PRO A 185 17.05 11.67 5.94
C PRO A 185 17.41 10.78 4.75
N GLY A 186 18.68 10.84 4.36
CA GLY A 186 19.19 9.97 3.32
C GLY A 186 19.38 8.53 3.77
N PRO A 187 19.68 7.63 2.82
CA PRO A 187 20.26 6.32 3.13
C PRO A 187 21.22 6.31 4.33
N VAL A 188 21.20 5.26 5.15
CA VAL A 188 22.35 4.93 6.00
C VAL A 188 23.20 3.91 5.24
N PRO A 189 24.41 4.27 4.78
CA PRO A 189 25.30 3.34 4.09
C PRO A 189 25.69 2.16 4.99
N TRP A 190 26.12 1.07 4.38
CA TRP A 190 26.63 -0.04 5.17
C TRP A 190 27.94 0.30 5.91
N GLU A 191 28.06 -0.18 7.13
CA GLU A 191 29.29 -0.10 7.95
C GLU A 191 29.88 -1.50 8.24
N VAL A 192 29.21 -2.54 7.75
CA VAL A 192 29.48 -3.95 8.06
C VAL A 192 30.47 -4.61 7.11
N TYR A 193 31.24 -3.83 6.34
CA TYR A 193 32.27 -4.35 5.44
C TYR A 193 33.36 -5.12 6.17
N ALA A 194 34.03 -6.02 5.46
CA ALA A 194 35.17 -6.80 5.94
C ALA A 194 36.51 -6.09 5.73
N ASP A 195 36.57 -5.15 4.78
CA ASP A 195 37.76 -4.39 4.45
C ASP A 195 37.42 -2.97 3.95
N ASP A 196 38.45 -2.19 3.62
CA ASP A 196 38.39 -0.84 3.06
C ASP A 196 37.97 -0.81 1.58
N ARG A 197 37.87 -1.98 0.94
CA ARG A 197 37.44 -2.15 -0.47
C ARG A 197 35.97 -2.51 -0.59
N GLN A 198 35.17 -2.29 0.46
CA GLN A 198 33.75 -2.59 0.51
C GLN A 198 33.41 -4.06 0.17
N THR A 199 34.31 -4.99 0.52
CA THR A 199 33.97 -6.42 0.54
C THR A 199 33.00 -6.66 1.69
N LEU A 200 31.86 -7.30 1.47
CA LEU A 200 30.95 -7.65 2.55
C LEU A 200 31.43 -8.90 3.28
N ALA A 201 31.69 -9.96 2.52
CA ALA A 201 32.16 -11.24 3.02
C ALA A 201 33.20 -11.86 2.06
N PRO A 202 34.45 -12.04 2.51
CA PRO A 202 35.45 -12.75 1.74
C PRO A 202 34.99 -14.18 1.41
N SER A 203 35.41 -14.67 0.24
CA SER A 203 35.26 -16.07 -0.17
C SER A 203 35.66 -17.05 0.94
N ARG A 204 34.89 -18.13 1.08
CA ARG A 204 35.19 -19.27 1.95
C ARG A 204 36.07 -20.34 1.31
N GLY A 205 36.35 -20.23 0.01
CA GLY A 205 37.30 -21.10 -0.69
C GLY A 205 36.96 -22.59 -0.60
N GLY A 206 35.69 -22.96 -0.74
CA GLY A 206 35.24 -24.34 -0.66
C GLY A 206 34.87 -24.83 0.74
N VAL A 207 35.05 -24.02 1.79
CA VAL A 207 34.84 -24.43 3.19
C VAL A 207 33.44 -24.06 3.68
N GLU A 208 32.64 -25.07 4.00
CA GLU A 208 31.30 -24.90 4.56
C GLU A 208 31.34 -24.36 6.00
N ALA A 209 30.54 -23.33 6.29
CA ALA A 209 30.52 -22.66 7.60
C ALA A 209 29.11 -22.22 8.02
N LEU A 210 28.17 -23.16 8.07
CA LEU A 210 26.73 -22.91 8.30
C LEU A 210 26.41 -22.06 9.55
N HIS A 211 27.20 -22.17 10.61
CA HIS A 211 27.01 -21.43 11.85
C HIS A 211 27.34 -19.92 11.74
N LEU A 212 27.99 -19.49 10.66
CA LEU A 212 28.38 -18.10 10.40
C LEU A 212 27.41 -17.36 9.47
N TRP A 213 26.33 -18.02 9.04
CA TRP A 213 25.38 -17.42 8.11
C TRP A 213 24.55 -16.36 8.84
N GLN A 214 24.50 -15.17 8.25
CA GLN A 214 23.78 -14.02 8.78
C GLN A 214 22.91 -13.41 7.68
N ARG A 215 21.81 -12.76 8.05
CA ARG A 215 20.99 -11.97 7.15
C ARG A 215 21.27 -10.49 7.32
N TYR A 216 21.59 -9.83 6.20
CA TYR A 216 21.72 -8.37 6.06
C TYR A 216 20.58 -7.84 5.17
N HIS A 217 20.12 -6.62 5.46
CA HIS A 217 19.14 -5.92 4.62
C HIS A 217 19.81 -4.98 3.64
N LEU A 218 19.18 -4.78 2.49
CA LEU A 218 19.53 -3.69 1.57
C LEU A 218 18.98 -2.38 2.12
N PHE A 219 19.81 -1.33 2.14
CA PHE A 219 19.37 0.05 2.42
C PHE A 219 18.68 0.31 3.77
N GLY A 220 18.89 -0.55 4.78
CA GLY A 220 18.14 -0.45 6.04
C GLY A 220 16.65 -0.73 5.90
N HIS A 221 16.21 -1.36 4.81
CA HIS A 221 14.83 -1.76 4.63
C HIS A 221 14.61 -3.19 5.16
N THR A 222 13.81 -3.31 6.21
CA THR A 222 13.54 -4.60 6.85
C THR A 222 12.40 -5.35 6.17
N GLN A 223 12.44 -6.67 6.17
CA GLN A 223 11.35 -7.51 5.66
C GLN A 223 10.04 -7.31 6.43
N GLY A 224 8.95 -7.18 5.69
CA GLY A 224 7.59 -7.40 6.18
C GLY A 224 6.91 -8.49 5.35
N LEU A 225 6.34 -9.50 6.00
CA LEU A 225 5.59 -10.57 5.32
C LEU A 225 4.20 -10.05 4.96
N TYR A 226 3.87 -10.00 3.66
CA TYR A 226 2.59 -9.47 3.16
C TYR A 226 2.30 -8.02 3.57
N GLN A 227 3.30 -7.32 4.07
CA GLN A 227 3.14 -5.98 4.58
C GLN A 227 3.41 -4.98 3.46
N PRO A 228 2.62 -3.90 3.40
CA PRO A 228 2.92 -2.80 2.51
C PRO A 228 4.21 -2.12 2.90
N MET A 229 4.84 -1.53 1.91
CA MET A 229 6.03 -0.72 2.07
C MET A 229 5.73 0.72 1.66
N PRO A 230 6.00 1.70 2.54
CA PRO A 230 5.87 3.10 2.20
C PRO A 230 6.99 3.54 1.26
N ARG A 231 6.66 4.31 0.24
CA ARG A 231 7.61 4.79 -0.76
C ARG A 231 7.21 6.15 -1.33
N MET A 232 8.19 6.97 -1.67
CA MET A 232 7.97 8.13 -2.53
C MET A 232 8.06 7.74 -4.01
N VAL A 233 7.04 8.08 -4.80
CA VAL A 233 6.97 7.89 -6.26
C VAL A 233 6.40 9.17 -6.85
N ASP A 234 7.11 9.78 -7.79
CA ASP A 234 6.71 11.03 -8.45
C ASP A 234 6.30 12.15 -7.46
N GLY A 235 7.03 12.24 -6.34
CA GLY A 235 6.78 13.24 -5.28
C GLY A 235 5.60 12.93 -4.35
N GLN A 236 4.94 11.78 -4.50
CA GLN A 236 3.82 11.35 -3.66
C GLN A 236 4.20 10.15 -2.80
N LEU A 237 3.67 10.10 -1.57
CA LEU A 237 3.77 8.91 -0.73
C LEU A 237 2.79 7.83 -1.22
N ARG A 238 3.33 6.65 -1.49
CA ARG A 238 2.65 5.47 -2.04
C ARG A 238 2.89 4.25 -1.17
N GLN A 239 1.92 3.33 -1.16
CA GLN A 239 2.03 2.04 -0.47
C GLN A 239 2.17 0.93 -1.50
N ILE A 240 3.34 0.30 -1.54
CA ILE A 240 3.59 -0.82 -2.45
C ILE A 240 3.32 -2.11 -1.70
N TYR A 241 2.60 -3.04 -2.32
CA TYR A 241 2.27 -4.32 -1.71
C TYR A 241 2.99 -5.49 -2.39
N PRO A 242 3.54 -6.44 -1.61
CA PRO A 242 4.06 -7.69 -2.14
C PRO A 242 2.93 -8.60 -2.67
N ASN A 243 3.28 -9.51 -3.58
CA ASN A 243 2.43 -10.56 -4.17
C ASN A 243 1.46 -10.13 -5.30
N ALA A 244 1.89 -10.34 -6.54
CA ALA A 244 1.12 -10.26 -7.79
C ALA A 244 0.68 -11.65 -8.33
N GLY A 245 0.92 -12.75 -7.61
CA GLY A 245 0.61 -14.12 -8.03
C GLY A 245 1.84 -14.93 -8.46
N ASN A 246 1.64 -16.23 -8.67
CA ASN A 246 2.73 -17.21 -8.79
C ASN A 246 3.23 -17.42 -10.23
N PHE A 247 2.46 -17.00 -11.23
CA PHE A 247 2.78 -17.20 -12.65
C PHE A 247 3.43 -15.94 -13.23
N PRO A 248 4.61 -16.04 -13.87
CA PRO A 248 5.31 -14.90 -14.46
C PRO A 248 4.44 -14.08 -15.43
N GLU A 249 3.66 -14.76 -16.29
CA GLU A 249 2.75 -14.13 -17.25
C GLU A 249 1.65 -13.29 -16.60
N HIS A 250 1.15 -13.69 -15.42
CA HIS A 250 0.19 -12.90 -14.66
C HIS A 250 0.87 -11.76 -13.90
N ALA A 251 2.06 -12.03 -13.34
CA ALA A 251 2.83 -11.03 -12.61
C ALA A 251 3.26 -9.88 -13.54
N VAL A 252 3.74 -10.16 -14.75
CA VAL A 252 4.19 -9.13 -15.70
C VAL A 252 3.05 -8.18 -16.10
N LEU A 253 1.82 -8.70 -16.25
CA LEU A 253 0.65 -7.87 -16.57
C LEU A 253 0.40 -6.87 -15.44
N LYS A 254 0.50 -7.29 -14.18
CA LYS A 254 0.35 -6.40 -13.03
C LYS A 254 1.50 -5.40 -12.93
N LEU A 255 2.73 -5.77 -13.33
CA LEU A 255 3.83 -4.83 -13.39
C LEU A 255 3.62 -3.73 -14.45
N ARG A 256 3.03 -4.09 -15.61
CA ARG A 256 2.80 -3.14 -16.73
C ARG A 256 1.56 -2.27 -16.54
N VAL A 257 0.46 -2.88 -16.14
CA VAL A 257 -0.88 -2.26 -16.14
C VAL A 257 -1.27 -1.77 -14.73
N GLY A 258 -0.55 -2.21 -13.69
CA GLY A 258 -0.98 -2.09 -12.30
C GLY A 258 -2.04 -3.14 -11.95
N PRO A 259 -2.33 -3.40 -10.66
CA PRO A 259 -3.41 -4.28 -10.26
C PRO A 259 -4.79 -3.76 -10.68
N ALA A 260 -5.66 -4.67 -11.13
CA ALA A 260 -7.08 -4.38 -11.34
C ALA A 260 -7.71 -3.93 -10.01
N GLY A 261 -8.24 -2.70 -9.95
CA GLY A 261 -8.77 -2.12 -8.72
C GLY A 261 -7.88 -1.07 -8.06
N GLY A 262 -6.94 -0.45 -8.78
CA GLY A 262 -6.33 0.83 -8.38
C GLY A 262 -5.30 0.75 -7.24
N GLY A 263 -4.59 -0.37 -7.10
CA GLY A 263 -3.29 -0.38 -6.43
C GLY A 263 -2.20 0.11 -7.40
N GLU A 264 -1.12 0.67 -6.88
CA GLU A 264 -0.14 1.42 -7.68
C GLU A 264 0.98 0.53 -8.27
N HIS A 265 1.63 1.08 -9.30
CA HIS A 265 2.66 0.45 -10.13
C HIS A 265 3.89 -0.03 -9.32
N LEU A 266 4.35 -1.25 -9.61
CA LEU A 266 5.63 -1.78 -9.13
C LEU A 266 6.82 -1.24 -9.96
N VAL A 267 6.89 0.09 -10.20
CA VAL A 267 7.95 0.71 -11.03
C VAL A 267 8.31 2.15 -10.58
N HIS A 268 9.60 2.50 -10.69
CA HIS A 268 10.27 3.84 -10.57
C HIS A 268 10.45 4.52 -9.17
N GLY A 269 11.62 5.18 -8.95
CA GLY A 269 12.11 5.82 -7.67
C GLY A 269 12.20 7.36 -7.72
N PRO A 270 13.03 8.13 -6.94
CA PRO A 270 13.68 7.96 -5.61
C PRO A 270 12.90 8.69 -4.47
N ARG A 271 13.24 8.66 -3.16
CA ARG A 271 14.45 8.30 -2.37
C ARG A 271 14.13 7.15 -1.39
N GLY A 272 15.00 6.18 -1.11
CA GLY A 272 16.39 5.99 -1.50
C GLY A 272 16.64 4.69 -2.26
N VAL A 273 16.09 4.69 -3.48
CA VAL A 273 16.40 3.82 -4.63
C VAL A 273 16.54 2.35 -4.26
N SER A 274 15.41 1.68 -4.13
CA SER A 274 15.21 0.31 -4.60
C SER A 274 14.10 0.37 -5.62
N VAL A 275 14.18 -0.39 -6.71
CA VAL A 275 13.05 -0.68 -7.62
C VAL A 275 12.51 -2.05 -7.19
N PRO A 276 11.88 -2.16 -6.01
CA PRO A 276 11.54 -3.45 -5.45
C PRO A 276 10.43 -4.06 -6.27
N SER A 277 10.78 -5.14 -6.95
CA SER A 277 9.82 -6.08 -7.47
C SER A 277 10.22 -7.44 -6.94
N PRO A 278 9.30 -8.20 -6.33
CA PRO A 278 9.53 -9.60 -6.03
C PRO A 278 9.74 -10.44 -7.29
N TYR A 279 9.40 -9.88 -8.45
CA TYR A 279 9.48 -10.49 -9.77
C TYR A 279 10.72 -10.03 -10.51
N THR A 280 11.86 -10.21 -9.87
CA THR A 280 13.18 -9.86 -10.38
C THR A 280 14.06 -11.08 -10.30
N THR A 281 14.69 -11.43 -11.41
CA THR A 281 15.77 -12.43 -11.43
C THR A 281 17.08 -11.72 -11.17
N TRP A 282 17.91 -12.26 -10.29
CA TRP A 282 19.17 -11.65 -9.88
C TRP A 282 20.35 -12.55 -10.24
N HIS A 283 21.45 -11.96 -10.70
CA HIS A 283 22.76 -12.60 -10.84
C HIS A 283 23.83 -11.75 -10.16
N GLY A 284 24.71 -12.40 -9.40
CA GLY A 284 25.85 -11.73 -8.80
C GLY A 284 26.79 -11.18 -9.88
N HIS A 285 27.38 -10.01 -9.64
CA HIS A 285 28.22 -9.33 -10.61
C HIS A 285 29.67 -9.33 -10.15
N THR A 286 30.57 -9.90 -10.96
CA THR A 286 31.99 -9.90 -10.63
C THR A 286 32.56 -8.48 -10.70
N ARG A 287 33.34 -8.12 -9.69
CA ARG A 287 34.16 -6.90 -9.72
C ARG A 287 35.58 -7.17 -10.21
N ARG A 288 35.84 -8.33 -10.81
CA ARG A 288 37.19 -8.73 -11.24
C ARG A 288 37.30 -8.74 -12.74
N GLU A 289 38.34 -8.17 -13.35
CA GLU A 289 38.72 -8.41 -14.75
C GLU A 289 39.93 -9.35 -14.79
N GLY A 290 39.70 -10.61 -15.14
CA GLY A 290 40.68 -11.66 -14.91
C GLY A 290 41.01 -11.79 -13.41
N ALA A 291 42.29 -11.66 -13.05
CA ALA A 291 42.74 -11.69 -11.66
C ALA A 291 42.65 -10.33 -10.93
N VAL A 292 42.43 -9.24 -11.67
CA VAL A 292 42.44 -7.88 -11.12
C VAL A 292 41.11 -7.57 -10.46
N VAL A 293 41.11 -7.12 -9.21
CA VAL A 293 39.91 -6.65 -8.51
C VAL A 293 39.74 -5.14 -8.73
N HIS A 294 38.57 -4.70 -9.16
CA HIS A 294 38.19 -3.30 -9.23
C HIS A 294 37.58 -2.83 -7.91
N ASP A 295 37.94 -1.63 -7.47
CA ASP A 295 37.48 -0.96 -6.26
C ASP A 295 36.41 0.10 -6.54
N SER A 296 35.98 0.23 -7.81
CA SER A 296 34.97 1.22 -8.19
C SER A 296 33.62 0.94 -7.48
N PRO A 297 33.07 1.90 -6.73
CA PRO A 297 31.77 1.77 -6.10
C PRO A 297 30.62 1.75 -7.11
N ALA A 298 30.89 2.07 -8.39
CA ALA A 298 29.92 2.00 -9.48
C ALA A 298 29.69 0.57 -10.01
N ILE A 299 30.47 -0.42 -9.55
CA ILE A 299 30.26 -1.82 -9.90
C ILE A 299 29.29 -2.45 -8.89
N PRO A 300 28.11 -2.93 -9.32
CA PRO A 300 27.13 -3.49 -8.40
C PRO A 300 27.59 -4.83 -7.79
N LEU A 301 26.98 -5.21 -6.67
CA LEU A 301 27.06 -6.56 -6.12
C LEU A 301 26.22 -7.53 -6.95
N TYR A 302 25.01 -7.10 -7.30
CA TYR A 302 24.07 -7.90 -8.07
C TYR A 302 23.43 -7.05 -9.16
N VAL A 303 23.15 -7.68 -10.30
CA VAL A 303 22.30 -7.12 -11.33
C VAL A 303 21.03 -7.94 -11.37
N GLY A 304 19.90 -7.28 -11.56
CA GLY A 304 18.59 -7.87 -11.67
C GLY A 304 17.93 -7.49 -12.99
N LEU A 305 17.08 -8.38 -13.49
CA LEU A 305 16.15 -8.13 -14.58
C LEU A 305 14.73 -8.37 -14.06
N THR A 306 13.89 -7.35 -14.09
CA THR A 306 12.47 -7.50 -13.77
C THR A 306 11.75 -8.16 -14.95
N LEU A 307 10.64 -8.87 -14.67
CA LEU A 307 9.87 -9.57 -15.71
C LEU A 307 9.46 -8.69 -16.91
N HIS A 308 9.31 -7.36 -16.73
CA HIS A 308 8.92 -6.43 -17.80
C HIS A 308 10.10 -5.72 -18.50
N GLY A 309 11.35 -6.06 -18.17
CA GLY A 309 12.53 -5.55 -18.89
C GLY A 309 13.36 -4.46 -18.20
N HIS A 310 13.19 -4.18 -16.91
CA HIS A 310 14.02 -3.16 -16.23
C HIS A 310 15.26 -3.82 -15.63
N MET A 311 16.42 -3.28 -15.96
CA MET A 311 17.69 -3.67 -15.36
C MET A 311 17.87 -2.90 -14.05
N VAL A 312 18.08 -3.62 -12.95
CA VAL A 312 18.25 -3.04 -11.60
C VAL A 312 19.60 -3.45 -11.05
N TYR A 313 20.32 -2.55 -10.41
CA TYR A 313 21.64 -2.80 -9.85
C TYR A 313 21.55 -2.69 -8.33
N ALA A 314 21.83 -3.76 -7.59
CA ALA A 314 22.07 -3.69 -6.16
C ALA A 314 23.54 -3.33 -5.91
N MET A 315 23.76 -2.13 -5.42
CA MET A 315 25.06 -1.50 -5.25
C MET A 315 25.73 -1.92 -3.93
N ARG A 316 27.04 -1.69 -3.86
CA ARG A 316 27.87 -2.05 -2.70
C ARG A 316 27.59 -1.24 -1.45
N ASP A 317 26.97 -0.08 -1.57
CA ASP A 317 26.51 0.74 -0.44
C ASP A 317 25.10 0.34 0.06
N GLY A 318 24.52 -0.72 -0.51
CA GLY A 318 23.18 -1.19 -0.21
C GLY A 318 22.08 -0.49 -1.00
N SER A 319 22.39 0.52 -1.82
CA SER A 319 21.42 1.16 -2.71
C SER A 319 21.07 0.28 -3.91
N MET A 320 19.97 0.58 -4.58
CA MET A 320 19.47 -0.15 -5.74
C MET A 320 19.07 0.82 -6.86
N VAL A 321 19.81 0.86 -7.96
CA VAL A 321 19.61 1.84 -9.05
C VAL A 321 19.08 1.20 -10.32
N GLU A 322 18.30 1.93 -11.12
CA GLU A 322 17.90 1.48 -12.45
C GLU A 322 19.08 1.66 -13.42
N GLY A 323 19.52 0.55 -14.02
CA GLY A 323 20.67 0.51 -14.92
C GLY A 323 20.34 0.67 -16.40
N GLY A 324 19.06 0.50 -16.76
CA GLY A 324 18.55 0.60 -18.14
C GLY A 324 17.31 -0.25 -18.35
N ILE A 325 16.76 -0.21 -19.56
CA ILE A 325 15.54 -0.94 -19.92
C ILE A 325 15.79 -1.71 -21.22
N VAL A 326 15.38 -2.99 -21.24
CA VAL A 326 15.35 -3.83 -22.43
C VAL A 326 13.90 -4.10 -22.85
N PRO A 327 13.59 -4.17 -24.16
CA PRO A 327 12.26 -4.50 -24.63
C PRO A 327 11.97 -5.98 -24.40
N VAL A 328 10.81 -6.24 -23.80
CA VAL A 328 10.25 -7.57 -23.59
C VAL A 328 8.80 -7.49 -24.03
N GLU A 329 8.36 -8.30 -25.01
CA GLU A 329 6.97 -8.30 -25.46
C GLU A 329 6.09 -9.17 -24.55
N SER A 330 6.59 -10.33 -24.10
CA SER A 330 5.90 -11.21 -23.15
C SER A 330 6.35 -10.94 -21.71
N TRP A 331 7.23 -11.76 -21.15
CA TRP A 331 7.95 -11.55 -19.89
C TRP A 331 9.36 -12.11 -19.99
N ALA A 332 10.26 -11.67 -19.12
CA ALA A 332 11.63 -12.13 -19.07
C ALA A 332 11.89 -12.92 -17.80
N ASN A 333 12.05 -14.24 -17.90
CA ASN A 333 12.41 -15.07 -16.76
C ASN A 333 13.88 -14.88 -16.33
N ASP A 334 14.80 -14.70 -17.27
CA ASP A 334 16.24 -14.81 -16.97
C ASP A 334 17.11 -13.96 -17.91
N PHE A 335 18.36 -13.77 -17.50
CA PHE A 335 19.40 -13.12 -18.27
C PHE A 335 20.78 -13.72 -17.94
N ALA A 336 21.76 -13.53 -18.81
CA ALA A 336 23.14 -13.97 -18.60
C ALA A 336 24.14 -12.94 -19.10
N PHE A 337 25.18 -12.69 -18.30
CA PHE A 337 26.32 -11.89 -18.74
C PHE A 337 27.15 -12.65 -19.77
N TYR A 338 27.67 -11.94 -20.77
CA TYR A 338 28.65 -12.52 -21.68
C TYR A 338 30.07 -12.22 -21.17
N GLU A 339 30.70 -13.22 -20.54
CA GLU A 339 32.00 -13.01 -19.88
C GLU A 339 33.10 -12.55 -20.84
N ALA A 340 33.13 -13.09 -22.07
CA ALA A 340 34.13 -12.74 -23.08
C ALA A 340 34.03 -11.26 -23.53
N GLU A 341 32.82 -10.70 -23.51
CA GLU A 341 32.57 -9.30 -23.85
C GLU A 341 31.56 -8.69 -22.87
N ARG A 342 32.01 -8.30 -21.68
CA ARG A 342 31.19 -7.81 -20.55
C ARG A 342 30.32 -6.58 -20.78
N LYS A 343 30.37 -6.03 -21.99
CA LYS A 343 29.42 -5.02 -22.47
C LYS A 343 28.16 -5.63 -23.12
N ILE A 344 28.13 -6.94 -23.28
CA ILE A 344 27.01 -7.69 -23.82
C ILE A 344 26.40 -8.54 -22.72
N PHE A 345 25.09 -8.66 -22.76
CA PHE A 345 24.36 -9.68 -22.02
C PHE A 345 23.24 -10.23 -22.90
N PHE A 346 22.74 -11.40 -22.52
CA PHE A 346 21.61 -12.07 -23.14
C PHE A 346 20.44 -12.07 -22.17
N TYR A 347 19.23 -12.06 -22.69
CA TYR A 347 18.01 -12.22 -21.90
C TYR A 347 16.94 -12.93 -22.71
N VAL A 348 15.97 -13.53 -22.04
CA VAL A 348 14.87 -14.22 -22.73
C VAL A 348 13.63 -13.34 -22.80
N ASP A 349 12.94 -13.36 -23.95
CA ASP A 349 11.54 -12.98 -24.06
C ASP A 349 10.73 -14.27 -24.07
N THR A 350 10.41 -14.74 -22.86
CA THR A 350 10.10 -16.14 -22.56
C THR A 350 8.91 -16.66 -23.34
N GLY A 351 7.75 -16.02 -23.20
CA GLY A 351 6.51 -16.40 -23.88
C GLY A 351 6.53 -16.13 -25.39
N LYS A 352 7.52 -15.40 -25.90
CA LYS A 352 7.77 -15.26 -27.35
C LYS A 352 8.75 -16.29 -27.88
N GLY A 353 9.39 -17.08 -27.02
CA GLY A 353 10.37 -18.08 -27.42
C GLY A 353 11.57 -17.46 -28.13
N ARG A 354 12.09 -16.35 -27.60
CA ARG A 354 13.27 -15.64 -28.15
C ARG A 354 14.38 -15.48 -27.13
N LEU A 355 15.60 -15.71 -27.58
CA LEU A 355 16.82 -15.28 -26.91
C LEU A 355 17.26 -13.94 -27.53
N MET A 356 17.37 -12.93 -26.69
CA MET A 356 17.73 -11.57 -27.06
C MET A 356 19.18 -11.30 -26.68
N ARG A 357 19.85 -10.44 -27.46
CA ARG A 357 21.20 -9.94 -27.21
C ARG A 357 21.13 -8.43 -27.02
N ALA A 358 21.68 -7.93 -25.93
CA ALA A 358 21.80 -6.50 -25.64
C ALA A 358 23.27 -6.08 -25.60
N ASP A 359 23.63 -5.09 -26.40
CA ASP A 359 24.96 -4.50 -26.48
C ASP A 359 24.95 -3.11 -25.85
N ARG A 360 25.59 -2.97 -24.69
CA ARG A 360 25.60 -1.73 -23.91
C ARG A 360 26.72 -0.77 -24.30
N ARG A 361 27.45 -1.04 -25.39
CA ARG A 361 28.48 -0.11 -25.93
C ARG A 361 27.86 1.10 -26.64
N THR A 362 26.61 0.98 -27.05
CA THR A 362 25.84 2.04 -27.72
C THR A 362 24.87 2.71 -26.75
N THR A 363 24.35 3.88 -27.11
CA THR A 363 23.29 4.57 -26.37
C THR A 363 22.30 5.18 -27.38
N PRO A 364 21.03 4.73 -27.43
CA PRO A 364 20.46 3.61 -26.66
C PRO A 364 21.17 2.28 -26.97
N TRP A 365 21.02 1.29 -26.09
CA TRP A 365 21.63 -0.03 -26.27
C TRP A 365 21.15 -0.68 -27.57
N THR A 366 22.06 -1.37 -28.27
CA THR A 366 21.71 -2.12 -29.48
C THR A 366 21.14 -3.47 -29.06
N ILE A 367 19.89 -3.72 -29.42
CA ILE A 367 19.15 -4.91 -29.00
C ILE A 367 18.67 -5.67 -30.22
N THR A 368 18.98 -6.97 -30.28
CA THR A 368 18.67 -7.84 -31.41
C THR A 368 18.17 -9.19 -30.92
N THR A 369 17.28 -9.83 -31.66
CA THR A 369 16.99 -11.26 -31.47
C THR A 369 18.20 -12.07 -31.93
N LEU A 370 18.83 -12.80 -31.01
CA LEU A 370 19.96 -13.68 -31.33
C LEU A 370 19.47 -15.01 -31.88
N ALA A 371 18.45 -15.58 -31.26
CA ALA A 371 17.82 -16.82 -31.70
C ALA A 371 16.33 -16.82 -31.33
N ASP A 372 15.51 -17.47 -32.14
CA ASP A 372 14.06 -17.57 -31.95
C ASP A 372 13.54 -18.98 -32.26
N GLY A 373 12.22 -19.16 -32.27
CA GLY A 373 11.57 -20.42 -32.60
C GLY A 373 11.65 -21.48 -31.51
N PHE A 374 11.91 -21.07 -30.26
CA PHE A 374 11.60 -21.90 -29.09
C PHE A 374 10.08 -21.88 -28.87
N ARG A 375 9.50 -22.93 -28.29
CA ARG A 375 8.11 -22.86 -27.83
C ARG A 375 7.98 -21.95 -26.62
N GLN A 376 9.00 -21.99 -25.76
CA GLN A 376 9.21 -21.06 -24.67
C GLN A 376 10.71 -20.97 -24.40
N ALA A 377 11.25 -19.77 -24.17
CA ALA A 377 12.65 -19.59 -23.77
C ALA A 377 12.68 -19.29 -22.26
N ASP A 378 12.74 -20.32 -21.44
CA ASP A 378 12.50 -20.22 -19.99
C ASP A 378 13.67 -19.63 -19.20
N SER A 379 14.90 -19.95 -19.55
CA SER A 379 16.10 -19.46 -18.88
C SER A 379 17.25 -19.41 -19.88
N CYS A 380 18.30 -18.63 -19.57
CA CYS A 380 19.51 -18.61 -20.37
C CYS A 380 20.77 -18.55 -19.50
N ARG A 381 21.80 -19.32 -19.87
CA ARG A 381 23.13 -19.23 -19.24
C ARG A 381 24.22 -19.19 -20.29
N ALA A 382 25.03 -18.14 -20.27
CA ALA A 382 26.23 -18.06 -21.09
C ALA A 382 27.41 -18.76 -20.41
N ILE A 383 28.08 -19.65 -21.13
CA ILE A 383 29.30 -20.34 -20.71
C ILE A 383 30.25 -20.34 -21.90
N GLY A 384 31.35 -19.60 -21.79
CA GLY A 384 32.23 -19.33 -22.94
C GLY A 384 31.45 -18.69 -24.09
N GLU A 385 31.60 -19.23 -25.30
CA GLU A 385 30.96 -18.73 -26.53
C GLU A 385 29.54 -19.29 -26.76
N THR A 386 28.98 -20.06 -25.82
CA THR A 386 27.65 -20.68 -25.95
C THR A 386 26.68 -20.12 -24.92
N VAL A 387 25.46 -19.84 -25.36
CA VAL A 387 24.31 -19.55 -24.49
C VAL A 387 23.38 -20.75 -24.48
N TYR A 388 23.24 -21.38 -23.32
CA TYR A 388 22.30 -22.48 -23.12
C TYR A 388 20.92 -21.93 -22.81
N VAL A 389 19.89 -22.49 -23.43
CA VAL A 389 18.49 -22.06 -23.29
C VAL A 389 17.61 -23.27 -23.00
N THR A 390 16.73 -23.14 -22.01
CA THR A 390 15.71 -24.14 -21.68
C THR A 390 14.38 -23.82 -22.35
N ASP A 391 13.67 -24.87 -22.77
CA ASP A 391 12.32 -24.82 -23.28
C ASP A 391 11.46 -25.85 -22.56
N SER A 392 10.69 -25.40 -21.58
CA SER A 392 9.89 -26.25 -20.71
C SER A 392 8.64 -26.79 -21.39
N ILE A 393 8.13 -26.13 -22.42
CA ILE A 393 6.99 -26.60 -23.21
C ILE A 393 7.42 -27.72 -24.16
N ALA A 394 8.58 -27.58 -24.82
CA ALA A 394 9.14 -28.62 -25.67
C ALA A 394 9.81 -29.74 -24.84
N GLY A 395 10.26 -29.44 -23.62
CA GLY A 395 11.09 -30.33 -22.81
C GLY A 395 12.49 -30.47 -23.38
N GLU A 396 13.09 -29.36 -23.81
CA GLU A 396 14.35 -29.35 -24.55
C GLU A 396 15.36 -28.36 -23.94
N VAL A 397 16.64 -28.71 -24.05
CA VAL A 397 17.76 -27.82 -23.72
C VAL A 397 18.55 -27.57 -24.98
N TRP A 398 18.82 -26.31 -25.28
CA TRP A 398 19.46 -25.85 -26.50
C TRP A 398 20.79 -25.17 -26.19
N ALA A 399 21.76 -25.34 -27.08
CA ALA A 399 22.97 -24.54 -27.15
C ALA A 399 22.80 -23.54 -28.30
N VAL A 400 23.07 -22.27 -28.03
CA VAL A 400 23.03 -21.19 -29.02
C VAL A 400 24.41 -20.55 -29.09
N ASP A 401 24.98 -20.47 -30.28
CA ASP A 401 26.24 -19.73 -30.47
C ASP A 401 26.02 -18.23 -30.16
N ALA A 402 26.83 -17.67 -29.26
CA ALA A 402 26.65 -16.34 -28.70
C ALA A 402 26.75 -15.20 -29.74
N ARG A 403 27.31 -15.48 -30.93
CA ARG A 403 27.56 -14.50 -31.98
C ARG A 403 26.61 -14.67 -33.16
N SER A 404 26.52 -15.88 -33.70
CA SER A 404 25.75 -16.21 -34.89
C SER A 404 24.29 -16.56 -34.60
N GLY A 405 23.96 -16.94 -33.37
CA GLY A 405 22.61 -17.40 -33.02
C GLY A 405 22.30 -18.83 -33.49
N ALA A 406 23.28 -19.55 -34.03
CA ALA A 406 23.09 -20.92 -34.48
C ALA A 406 22.68 -21.83 -33.31
N LYS A 407 21.54 -22.52 -33.47
CA LYS A 407 20.97 -23.42 -32.46
C LYS A 407 21.40 -24.87 -32.67
N ARG A 408 21.70 -25.57 -31.58
CA ARG A 408 21.89 -27.02 -31.51
C ARG A 408 21.13 -27.59 -30.34
N LEU A 409 20.32 -28.63 -30.56
CA LEU A 409 19.67 -29.36 -29.48
C LEU A 409 20.75 -30.07 -28.65
N VAL A 410 20.78 -29.83 -27.34
CA VAL A 410 21.68 -30.52 -26.39
C VAL A 410 21.03 -31.82 -25.94
N CYS A 411 19.84 -31.73 -25.33
CA CYS A 411 19.12 -32.90 -24.84
C CYS A 411 17.62 -32.66 -24.75
N ARG A 412 16.88 -33.74 -24.51
CA ARG A 412 15.47 -33.69 -24.11
C ARG A 412 15.37 -34.01 -22.63
N LEU A 413 14.75 -33.10 -21.88
CA LEU A 413 14.48 -33.23 -20.46
C LEU A 413 13.11 -32.63 -20.19
N ALA A 414 12.16 -33.48 -19.82
CA ALA A 414 10.79 -33.06 -19.59
C ALA A 414 10.72 -31.94 -18.53
N ASN A 415 9.98 -30.88 -18.84
CA ASN A 415 9.83 -29.69 -17.99
C ASN A 415 11.14 -28.96 -17.66
N ALA A 416 12.21 -29.09 -18.45
CA ALA A 416 13.43 -28.30 -18.26
C ALA A 416 13.11 -26.79 -18.25
N PHE A 417 13.36 -26.12 -17.13
CA PHE A 417 12.90 -24.75 -16.89
C PHE A 417 14.07 -23.79 -16.67
N TRP A 418 15.05 -24.16 -15.84
CA TRP A 418 16.19 -23.29 -15.53
C TRP A 418 17.52 -23.95 -15.85
N VAL A 419 18.52 -23.17 -16.27
CA VAL A 419 19.87 -23.67 -16.51
C VAL A 419 20.93 -22.81 -15.83
N ASP A 420 21.87 -23.49 -15.19
CA ASP A 420 23.16 -22.94 -14.76
C ASP A 420 24.29 -23.95 -15.04
N ALA A 421 25.49 -23.74 -14.51
CA ALA A 421 26.67 -24.54 -14.77
C ALA A 421 27.40 -24.95 -13.49
N PHE A 422 27.86 -26.19 -13.45
CA PHE A 422 28.83 -26.65 -12.48
C PHE A 422 30.26 -26.25 -12.88
N SER A 423 31.17 -26.31 -11.91
CA SER A 423 32.59 -25.95 -12.06
C SER A 423 33.33 -26.77 -13.12
N ASP A 424 32.84 -27.95 -13.47
CA ASP A 424 33.41 -28.84 -14.50
C ASP A 424 32.86 -28.58 -15.91
N GLY A 425 32.01 -27.56 -16.08
CA GLY A 425 31.41 -27.19 -17.36
C GLY A 425 30.16 -28.00 -17.74
N THR A 426 29.73 -28.97 -16.92
CA THR A 426 28.43 -29.60 -17.09
C THR A 426 27.31 -28.66 -16.67
N LEU A 427 26.14 -28.82 -17.28
CA LEU A 427 24.98 -27.98 -16.98
C LEU A 427 24.23 -28.50 -15.75
N ALA A 428 23.79 -27.59 -14.89
CA ALA A 428 22.77 -27.84 -13.89
C ALA A 428 21.42 -27.43 -14.48
N VAL A 429 20.58 -28.41 -14.85
CA VAL A 429 19.27 -28.14 -15.45
C VAL A 429 18.17 -28.50 -14.46
N ALA A 430 17.43 -27.49 -14.00
CA ALA A 430 16.28 -27.69 -13.13
C ALA A 430 15.00 -27.86 -13.94
N ALA A 431 14.25 -28.92 -13.61
CA ALA A 431 12.92 -29.12 -14.11
C ALA A 431 11.89 -28.37 -13.25
N ARG A 432 10.68 -28.12 -13.78
CA ARG A 432 9.57 -27.51 -13.02
C ARG A 432 9.19 -28.25 -11.74
N THR A 433 9.63 -29.48 -11.57
CA THR A 433 9.43 -30.31 -10.38
C THR A 433 10.47 -30.09 -9.28
N LEU A 434 11.41 -29.14 -9.45
CA LEU A 434 12.61 -28.92 -8.61
C LEU A 434 13.67 -30.04 -8.74
N ALA A 435 13.46 -31.03 -9.61
CA ALA A 435 14.50 -32.00 -9.94
C ALA A 435 15.65 -31.29 -10.69
N VAL A 436 16.89 -31.44 -10.21
CA VAL A 436 18.08 -30.88 -10.85
C VAL A 436 18.89 -32.00 -11.45
N HIS A 437 19.15 -31.93 -12.74
CA HIS A 437 19.94 -32.91 -13.48
C HIS A 437 21.26 -32.32 -13.93
N ARG A 438 22.33 -33.11 -13.83
CA ARG A 438 23.58 -32.81 -14.50
C ARG A 438 23.47 -33.20 -15.96
N VAL A 439 23.71 -32.26 -16.89
CA VAL A 439 23.66 -32.52 -18.33
C VAL A 439 25.02 -32.24 -18.94
N ASP A 440 25.56 -33.18 -19.70
CA ASP A 440 26.77 -32.94 -20.50
C ASP A 440 26.40 -32.12 -21.76
N PRO A 441 26.91 -30.90 -21.92
CA PRO A 441 26.55 -30.04 -23.03
C PRO A 441 27.07 -30.52 -24.41
N VAL A 442 28.06 -31.42 -24.41
CA VAL A 442 28.66 -31.99 -25.62
C VAL A 442 27.90 -33.24 -26.05
N SER A 443 27.81 -34.24 -25.18
CA SER A 443 27.14 -35.50 -25.51
C SER A 443 25.62 -35.46 -25.43
N GLY A 444 25.06 -34.50 -24.68
CA GLY A 444 23.63 -34.43 -24.39
C GLY A 444 23.15 -35.45 -23.35
N SER A 445 24.07 -36.17 -22.69
CA SER A 445 23.70 -37.13 -21.66
C SER A 445 23.10 -36.45 -20.43
N VAL A 446 22.02 -37.03 -19.91
CA VAL A 446 21.29 -36.52 -18.74
C VAL A 446 21.53 -37.47 -17.57
N GLY A 447 22.18 -36.96 -16.52
CA GLY A 447 22.43 -37.69 -15.28
C GLY A 447 21.17 -37.86 -14.41
N PRO A 448 21.29 -38.59 -13.29
CA PRO A 448 20.19 -38.72 -12.34
C PRO A 448 19.82 -37.36 -11.70
N ASN A 449 18.62 -37.31 -11.12
CA ASN A 449 18.20 -36.17 -10.30
C ASN A 449 19.08 -36.09 -9.05
N LEU A 450 19.64 -34.91 -8.79
CA LEU A 450 20.48 -34.59 -7.64
C LEU A 450 19.67 -34.07 -6.45
N THR A 451 18.44 -33.59 -6.68
CA THR A 451 17.56 -33.10 -5.61
C THR A 451 16.97 -34.28 -4.83
N PRO A 452 17.07 -34.33 -3.49
CA PRO A 452 16.40 -35.35 -2.68
C PRO A 452 14.91 -35.48 -3.04
N SER A 453 14.43 -36.71 -3.16
CA SER A 453 13.07 -37.00 -3.65
C SER A 453 11.96 -36.35 -2.81
N VAL A 454 12.21 -36.11 -1.52
CA VAL A 454 11.28 -35.42 -0.60
C VAL A 454 11.03 -33.95 -0.96
N TYR A 455 11.95 -33.31 -1.70
CA TYR A 455 11.82 -31.93 -2.16
C TYR A 455 11.33 -31.81 -3.60
N VAL A 456 11.25 -32.93 -4.32
CA VAL A 456 10.68 -32.96 -5.66
C VAL A 456 9.17 -32.77 -5.53
N ASN A 457 8.66 -31.77 -6.23
CA ASN A 457 7.25 -31.39 -6.20
C ASN A 457 6.58 -31.68 -7.54
N PRO A 458 5.23 -31.63 -7.61
CA PRO A 458 4.54 -31.43 -8.88
C PRO A 458 5.10 -30.21 -9.64
N PRO A 459 4.92 -30.12 -10.97
CA PRO A 459 5.40 -28.97 -11.74
C PRO A 459 4.93 -27.63 -11.17
N GLN A 460 5.89 -26.76 -10.82
CA GLN A 460 5.67 -25.41 -10.30
C GLN A 460 5.67 -24.37 -11.43
N ALA A 461 5.08 -23.20 -11.18
CA ALA A 461 5.05 -22.09 -12.15
C ALA A 461 6.41 -21.40 -12.32
N TRP A 462 7.26 -21.49 -11.30
CA TRP A 462 8.59 -20.89 -11.26
C TRP A 462 9.53 -21.82 -10.51
N VAL A 463 10.69 -22.07 -11.10
CA VAL A 463 11.81 -22.81 -10.50
C VAL A 463 13.11 -22.14 -10.90
N THR A 464 14.07 -22.04 -9.99
CA THR A 464 15.43 -21.62 -10.35
C THR A 464 16.45 -22.61 -9.80
N VAL A 465 17.60 -22.66 -10.46
CA VAL A 465 18.82 -23.26 -9.92
C VAL A 465 19.98 -22.28 -10.08
N ASP A 466 20.80 -22.17 -9.04
CA ASP A 466 22.00 -21.35 -9.04
C ASP A 466 23.12 -22.07 -8.28
N VAL A 467 24.28 -22.21 -8.92
CA VAL A 467 25.39 -23.04 -8.46
C VAL A 467 26.52 -22.16 -7.92
N ASP A 468 26.95 -22.41 -6.68
CA ASP A 468 28.21 -21.87 -6.13
C ASP A 468 29.42 -22.60 -6.75
N ARG A 469 29.64 -22.34 -8.04
CA ARG A 469 30.65 -23.04 -8.86
C ARG A 469 32.10 -22.78 -8.41
N TRP A 470 32.32 -21.74 -7.60
CA TRP A 470 33.65 -21.40 -7.09
C TRP A 470 33.81 -21.69 -5.59
N GLY A 471 32.76 -22.12 -4.90
CA GLY A 471 32.79 -22.37 -3.46
C GLY A 471 33.04 -21.09 -2.66
N HIS A 472 32.51 -19.95 -3.12
CA HIS A 472 32.67 -18.70 -2.39
C HIS A 472 31.84 -18.67 -1.13
N MET A 473 30.66 -19.27 -1.14
CA MET A 473 29.77 -19.35 0.02
C MET A 473 30.04 -20.57 0.88
N GLY A 474 30.41 -21.70 0.27
CA GLY A 474 30.69 -22.95 0.97
C GLY A 474 31.36 -23.97 0.06
N ALA A 475 30.94 -25.24 0.13
CA ALA A 475 31.51 -26.28 -0.73
C ALA A 475 31.24 -26.02 -2.22
N VAL A 476 32.29 -26.18 -3.06
CA VAL A 476 32.22 -26.02 -4.52
C VAL A 476 31.11 -26.90 -5.10
N ASP A 477 30.35 -26.34 -6.04
CA ASP A 477 29.22 -26.97 -6.72
C ASP A 477 28.05 -27.33 -5.79
N SER A 478 27.99 -26.73 -4.59
CA SER A 478 26.70 -26.65 -3.89
C SER A 478 25.79 -25.71 -4.66
N PHE A 479 24.53 -26.08 -4.80
CA PHE A 479 23.56 -25.32 -5.54
C PHE A 479 22.33 -25.04 -4.69
N VAL A 480 21.67 -23.94 -5.00
CA VAL A 480 20.34 -23.63 -4.52
C VAL A 480 19.37 -24.02 -5.62
N VAL A 481 18.36 -24.81 -5.27
CA VAL A 481 17.17 -25.00 -6.09
C VAL A 481 15.97 -24.49 -5.32
N LEU A 482 15.14 -23.70 -5.97
CA LEU A 482 13.93 -23.20 -5.36
C LEU A 482 12.76 -23.22 -6.33
N GLY A 483 11.56 -23.24 -5.77
CA GLY A 483 10.33 -23.04 -6.52
C GLY A 483 9.30 -22.31 -5.69
N VAL A 484 8.37 -21.65 -6.39
CA VAL A 484 7.25 -20.96 -5.77
C VAL A 484 6.29 -21.99 -5.19
N THR A 485 6.42 -22.26 -3.89
CA THR A 485 5.51 -23.11 -3.10
C THR A 485 4.79 -22.28 -2.03
N ALA A 486 3.82 -22.87 -1.33
CA ALA A 486 3.01 -22.17 -0.33
C ALA A 486 3.74 -21.76 0.99
N SER A 487 5.09 -21.82 1.03
CA SER A 487 5.89 -21.46 2.22
C SER A 487 7.37 -21.21 1.88
N VAL A 488 8.19 -20.87 2.88
CA VAL A 488 9.68 -20.87 2.76
C VAL A 488 10.29 -22.20 2.36
N ARG A 489 9.58 -23.31 2.55
CA ARG A 489 10.09 -24.65 2.24
C ARG A 489 10.22 -24.94 0.75
N GLY A 490 9.98 -23.94 -0.11
CA GLY A 490 10.31 -24.01 -1.52
C GLY A 490 11.76 -23.73 -1.85
N PHE A 491 12.61 -23.41 -0.86
CA PHE A 491 14.05 -23.15 -1.04
C PHE A 491 14.86 -24.32 -0.48
N HIS A 492 15.82 -24.82 -1.26
CA HIS A 492 16.71 -25.90 -0.86
C HIS A 492 18.14 -25.65 -1.31
N ARG A 493 19.09 -25.70 -0.37
CA ARG A 493 20.52 -25.77 -0.70
C ARG A 493 21.04 -27.20 -0.61
N ILE A 494 21.69 -27.66 -1.67
CA ILE A 494 22.06 -29.05 -1.90
C ILE A 494 23.51 -29.12 -2.35
N SER A 495 24.28 -30.06 -1.82
CA SER A 495 25.65 -30.30 -2.25
C SER A 495 25.69 -30.97 -3.63
N LYS A 496 26.85 -30.97 -4.28
CA LYS A 496 27.09 -31.73 -5.51
C LYS A 496 26.82 -33.24 -5.40
N THR A 497 26.74 -33.79 -4.18
CA THR A 497 26.42 -35.21 -3.95
C THR A 497 24.94 -35.46 -3.67
N GLY A 498 24.10 -34.42 -3.72
CA GLY A 498 22.67 -34.51 -3.41
C GLY A 498 22.33 -34.45 -1.92
N ALA A 499 23.27 -34.09 -1.05
CA ALA A 499 22.99 -33.92 0.38
C ALA A 499 22.42 -32.53 0.67
N THR A 500 21.44 -32.42 1.56
CA THR A 500 20.95 -31.11 2.03
C THR A 500 22.02 -30.42 2.86
N VAL A 501 22.32 -29.14 2.57
CA VAL A 501 23.33 -28.35 3.26
C VAL A 501 22.76 -26.97 3.60
N GLU A 502 21.97 -26.90 4.67
CA GLU A 502 21.28 -25.70 5.13
C GLU A 502 21.61 -25.37 6.59
N PRO A 503 21.76 -24.08 6.94
CA PRO A 503 21.95 -23.68 8.34
C PRO A 503 20.63 -23.77 9.12
N ALA A 504 20.72 -23.87 10.45
CA ALA A 504 19.54 -23.73 11.30
C ALA A 504 18.99 -22.30 11.23
N PHE A 505 17.66 -22.17 11.18
CA PHE A 505 16.97 -20.87 11.14
C PHE A 505 15.63 -20.88 11.87
N GLY A 506 15.09 -19.68 12.16
CA GLY A 506 13.69 -19.52 12.57
C GLY A 506 13.36 -19.66 14.06
N ASN A 507 14.34 -19.68 14.96
CA ASN A 507 14.06 -19.74 16.41
C ASN A 507 13.52 -18.42 16.99
N PHE A 508 13.73 -17.30 16.28
CA PHE A 508 13.21 -15.98 16.65
C PHE A 508 12.89 -15.21 15.37
N ALA A 509 12.20 -14.08 15.47
CA ALA A 509 11.71 -13.34 14.31
C ALA A 509 12.49 -12.05 14.04
N THR A 510 13.82 -12.00 14.24
CA THR A 510 14.58 -10.78 13.90
C THR A 510 14.69 -10.56 12.40
N ALA A 511 14.84 -9.29 12.02
CA ALA A 511 15.05 -8.90 10.65
C ALA A 511 16.53 -9.04 10.25
N ALA A 512 17.50 -8.79 11.12
CA ALA A 512 18.93 -8.90 10.80
C ALA A 512 19.69 -9.76 11.83
N GLY A 513 20.83 -10.33 11.42
CA GLY A 513 21.70 -11.13 12.28
C GLY A 513 21.78 -12.62 11.92
N PRO A 514 22.33 -13.46 12.81
CA PRO A 514 22.52 -14.89 12.56
C PRO A 514 21.22 -15.61 12.20
N LEU A 515 21.26 -16.49 11.19
CA LEU A 515 20.05 -17.08 10.62
C LEU A 515 19.20 -17.87 11.62
N MET A 516 19.83 -18.46 12.65
CA MET A 516 19.11 -19.13 13.74
C MET A 516 18.04 -18.26 14.40
N TRP A 517 18.20 -16.92 14.40
CA TRP A 517 17.26 -15.95 14.97
C TRP A 517 16.40 -15.24 13.92
N ILE A 518 16.54 -15.63 12.66
CA ILE A 518 15.84 -15.04 11.54
C ILE A 518 14.64 -15.91 11.18
N SER A 519 13.46 -15.31 11.21
CA SER A 519 12.28 -15.88 10.56
C SER A 519 12.38 -15.66 9.06
N GLU A 520 12.09 -16.71 8.29
CA GLU A 520 11.96 -16.68 6.84
C GLU A 520 13.19 -16.11 6.10
N PRO A 521 14.42 -16.61 6.35
CA PRO A 521 15.63 -16.07 5.75
C PRO A 521 15.68 -16.21 4.22
N TRP A 522 14.93 -17.16 3.66
CA TRP A 522 14.92 -17.47 2.22
C TRP A 522 13.88 -16.69 1.42
N GLY A 523 13.09 -15.85 2.10
CA GLY A 523 11.88 -15.25 1.53
C GLY A 523 10.69 -16.20 1.52
N HIS A 524 9.49 -15.64 1.68
CA HIS A 524 8.25 -16.42 1.72
C HIS A 524 7.64 -16.46 0.30
N TYR A 525 7.32 -17.68 -0.18
CA TYR A 525 7.19 -18.00 -1.62
C TYR A 525 8.46 -17.66 -2.40
N PRO A 526 9.55 -18.43 -2.23
CA PRO A 526 10.85 -18.13 -2.81
C PRO A 526 10.79 -17.90 -4.33
N TRP A 527 11.46 -16.82 -4.76
CA TRP A 527 11.57 -16.40 -6.15
C TRP A 527 13.04 -16.33 -6.59
N THR A 528 13.93 -15.89 -5.70
CA THR A 528 15.36 -15.69 -5.98
C THR A 528 16.22 -16.42 -4.97
N GLY A 529 17.31 -17.00 -5.47
CA GLY A 529 18.43 -17.54 -4.73
C GLY A 529 19.64 -17.49 -5.65
N ALA A 530 20.52 -16.50 -5.47
CA ALA A 530 21.62 -16.21 -6.39
C ALA A 530 22.93 -15.99 -5.64
N HIS A 531 23.90 -16.86 -5.84
CA HIS A 531 25.24 -16.75 -5.25
C HIS A 531 26.01 -15.59 -5.89
N HIS A 532 26.92 -14.98 -5.12
CA HIS A 532 27.84 -14.00 -5.65
C HIS A 532 29.10 -14.67 -6.24
N PRO A 533 29.57 -14.25 -7.43
CA PRO A 533 30.68 -14.91 -8.12
C PRO A 533 32.06 -14.61 -7.54
N ASP A 534 32.20 -13.70 -6.55
CA ASP A 534 33.48 -13.36 -5.92
C ASP A 534 33.47 -13.40 -4.37
N GLU A 535 32.30 -13.48 -3.74
CA GLU A 535 32.12 -13.18 -2.30
C GLU A 535 31.17 -14.20 -1.67
N ALA A 536 31.27 -14.41 -0.37
CA ALA A 536 30.45 -15.38 0.36
C ALA A 536 29.04 -14.85 0.65
N LEU A 537 28.31 -14.53 -0.42
CA LEU A 537 27.00 -13.88 -0.41
C LEU A 537 26.00 -14.69 -1.23
N LEU A 538 24.75 -14.67 -0.79
CA LEU A 538 23.60 -15.20 -1.50
C LEU A 538 22.45 -14.21 -1.42
N MET A 539 21.98 -13.74 -2.56
CA MET A 539 20.78 -12.91 -2.64
C MET A 539 19.54 -13.79 -2.65
N VAL A 540 18.59 -13.47 -1.79
CA VAL A 540 17.33 -14.22 -1.65
C VAL A 540 16.14 -13.28 -1.66
N GLN A 541 15.02 -13.74 -2.22
CA GLN A 541 13.78 -12.97 -2.28
C GLN A 541 12.60 -13.92 -2.47
N GLY A 542 11.44 -13.58 -1.91
CA GLY A 542 10.17 -14.30 -2.14
C GLY A 542 9.03 -13.35 -2.46
N MET A 543 7.94 -13.85 -3.04
CA MET A 543 6.85 -12.99 -3.54
C MET A 543 6.10 -12.24 -2.46
N ALA A 544 6.09 -12.77 -1.22
CA ALA A 544 5.51 -12.06 -0.08
C ALA A 544 6.43 -10.95 0.47
N ASN A 545 7.58 -10.68 -0.19
CA ASN A 545 8.58 -9.71 0.20
C ASN A 545 9.00 -8.82 -0.98
N LEU A 546 8.88 -7.51 -0.82
CA LEU A 546 9.18 -6.56 -1.90
C LEU A 546 10.68 -6.39 -2.17
N VAL A 547 11.50 -6.35 -1.12
CA VAL A 547 12.94 -6.08 -1.21
C VAL A 547 13.73 -7.38 -1.08
N PRO A 548 14.76 -7.62 -1.93
CA PRO A 548 15.66 -8.75 -1.77
C PRO A 548 16.52 -8.60 -0.50
N GLN A 549 17.09 -9.71 -0.05
CA GLN A 549 17.92 -9.80 1.15
C GLN A 549 19.27 -10.40 0.78
N LEU A 550 20.28 -10.13 1.62
CA LEU A 550 21.59 -10.76 1.50
C LEU A 550 21.82 -11.71 2.66
N ILE A 551 22.10 -12.96 2.32
CA ILE A 551 22.68 -13.94 3.23
C ILE A 551 24.19 -13.83 3.09
N VAL A 552 24.86 -13.66 4.22
CA VAL A 552 26.28 -13.30 4.31
C VAL A 552 26.96 -14.31 5.21
N VAL A 553 28.05 -14.91 4.73
CA VAL A 553 28.84 -15.86 5.53
C VAL A 553 30.06 -15.15 6.10
N LYS A 554 29.94 -14.70 7.36
CA LYS A 554 30.97 -13.88 8.00
C LYS A 554 30.98 -14.10 9.51
N GLU A 555 32.19 -14.09 10.08
CA GLU A 555 32.36 -14.05 11.53
C GLU A 555 31.75 -12.76 12.11
N PRO A 556 30.99 -12.84 13.22
CA PRO A 556 30.63 -11.65 13.99
C PRO A 556 31.88 -10.88 14.44
N ARG A 557 31.73 -9.56 14.68
CA ARG A 557 32.86 -8.76 15.17
C ARG A 557 33.34 -9.27 16.54
N PRO A 558 34.63 -9.14 16.87
CA PRO A 558 35.13 -9.47 18.21
C PRO A 558 34.32 -8.76 19.30
N GLY A 559 33.89 -9.52 20.31
CA GLY A 559 33.04 -9.01 21.40
C GLY A 559 31.54 -8.93 21.06
N TRP A 560 31.14 -9.27 19.84
CA TRP A 560 29.73 -9.45 19.51
C TRP A 560 29.15 -10.60 20.34
N VAL A 561 28.07 -10.30 21.07
CA VAL A 561 27.32 -11.30 21.82
C VAL A 561 25.93 -11.34 21.26
N GLY A 562 25.51 -12.52 20.81
CA GLY A 562 24.13 -12.75 20.39
C GLY A 562 23.16 -12.58 21.54
N MET A 563 21.87 -12.58 21.21
CA MET A 563 20.82 -12.56 22.20
C MET A 563 20.93 -13.80 23.11
N ARG A 564 21.40 -13.63 24.35
CA ARG A 564 21.68 -14.75 25.28
C ARG A 564 20.44 -15.59 25.60
N THR A 565 19.25 -14.99 25.58
CA THR A 565 17.97 -15.62 25.94
C THR A 565 16.79 -14.97 25.20
N PRO A 566 16.58 -15.26 23.90
CA PRO A 566 15.53 -14.61 23.11
C PRO A 566 14.14 -14.71 23.73
N ASP A 567 13.82 -15.87 24.29
CA ASP A 567 12.52 -16.18 24.89
C ASP A 567 12.14 -15.22 26.02
N SER A 568 13.11 -14.80 26.85
CA SER A 568 12.88 -13.90 27.97
C SER A 568 12.46 -12.47 27.56
N HIS A 569 12.68 -12.11 26.30
CA HIS A 569 12.33 -10.79 25.76
C HIS A 569 11.39 -10.86 24.55
N ALA A 570 10.89 -12.05 24.20
CA ALA A 570 10.00 -12.27 23.08
C ALA A 570 8.73 -11.40 23.17
N GLY A 571 8.13 -11.30 24.37
CA GLY A 571 6.95 -10.47 24.59
C GLY A 571 7.17 -8.98 24.29
N TRP A 572 8.35 -8.43 24.63
CA TRP A 572 8.72 -7.04 24.31
C TRP A 572 8.89 -6.81 22.82
N TYR A 573 9.53 -7.77 22.15
CA TYR A 573 9.73 -7.74 20.71
C TYR A 573 8.41 -7.81 19.95
N ASP A 574 7.51 -8.70 20.36
CA ASP A 574 6.18 -8.85 19.79
C ASP A 574 5.29 -7.65 20.08
N LEU A 575 5.43 -7.02 21.25
CA LEU A 575 4.77 -5.76 21.57
C LEU A 575 5.19 -4.67 20.59
N GLY A 576 6.49 -4.49 20.37
CA GLY A 576 6.98 -3.53 19.38
C GLY A 576 6.49 -3.83 17.96
N ARG A 577 6.48 -5.12 17.56
CA ARG A 577 5.90 -5.56 16.28
C ARG A 577 4.43 -5.15 16.14
N ASN A 578 3.64 -5.39 17.18
CA ASN A 578 2.22 -5.09 17.21
C ASN A 578 1.97 -3.58 17.16
N ILE A 579 2.74 -2.78 17.88
CA ILE A 579 2.70 -1.31 17.81
C ILE A 579 2.90 -0.83 16.37
N ALA A 580 3.89 -1.38 15.66
CA ALA A 580 4.14 -1.02 14.27
C ALA A 580 2.97 -1.35 13.33
N LEU A 581 2.44 -2.57 13.45
CA LEU A 581 1.36 -3.09 12.60
C LEU A 581 0.01 -2.43 12.89
N LEU A 582 -0.29 -2.23 14.17
CA LEU A 582 -1.64 -1.94 14.65
C LEU A 582 -1.80 -0.50 15.12
N GLY A 583 -0.69 0.25 15.24
CA GLY A 583 -0.65 1.63 15.71
C GLY A 583 -0.69 1.78 17.23
N ASP A 584 -0.85 0.68 17.97
CA ASP A 584 -1.07 0.67 19.42
C ASP A 584 -0.63 -0.67 20.04
N THR A 585 -0.67 -0.74 21.37
CA THR A 585 -0.22 -1.87 22.20
C THR A 585 -1.14 -3.10 22.13
N GLY A 586 -2.38 -2.95 21.65
CA GLY A 586 -3.38 -4.00 21.59
C GLY A 586 -3.18 -4.99 20.44
N PRO A 587 -3.81 -6.18 20.50
CA PRO A 587 -3.73 -7.20 19.43
C PRO A 587 -4.68 -6.93 18.25
N ARG A 588 -5.29 -5.74 18.20
CA ARG A 588 -6.25 -5.33 17.17
C ARG A 588 -5.89 -3.93 16.67
N LEU A 589 -6.39 -3.60 15.49
CA LEU A 589 -6.21 -2.29 14.89
C LEU A 589 -6.77 -1.19 15.80
N SER A 590 -5.98 -0.15 16.00
CA SER A 590 -6.36 0.97 16.84
C SER A 590 -7.38 1.85 16.15
N THR A 591 -8.42 2.23 16.88
CA THR A 591 -9.31 3.34 16.53
C THR A 591 -8.81 4.67 17.10
N ARG A 592 -7.87 4.61 18.07
CA ARG A 592 -7.25 5.78 18.71
C ARG A 592 -6.13 6.37 17.84
N TYR A 593 -5.44 5.51 17.09
CA TYR A 593 -4.20 5.84 16.40
C TYR A 593 -4.17 5.24 15.00
N THR A 594 -3.61 5.97 14.02
CA THR A 594 -3.24 5.36 12.73
C THR A 594 -2.13 4.33 12.94
N THR A 595 -2.16 3.23 12.19
CA THR A 595 -1.02 2.31 12.09
C THR A 595 0.26 3.03 11.61
N LEU A 596 1.44 2.50 11.95
CA LEU A 596 2.72 3.05 11.50
C LEU A 596 3.14 2.54 10.12
N LEU A 597 2.46 1.51 9.57
CA LEU A 597 2.71 0.97 8.22
C LEU A 597 2.86 2.03 7.10
N PRO A 598 2.11 3.15 7.10
CA PRO A 598 2.23 4.18 6.08
C PRO A 598 3.57 4.91 6.04
N GLN A 599 4.37 4.81 7.10
CA GLN A 599 5.67 5.48 7.23
C GLN A 599 6.80 4.49 7.58
N LEU A 600 6.47 3.31 8.11
CA LEU A 600 7.39 2.32 8.63
C LEU A 600 6.79 0.89 8.57
N ALA A 601 7.49 -0.04 7.94
CA ALA A 601 7.20 -1.47 8.00
C ALA A 601 7.37 -2.03 9.42
N ALA A 602 6.74 -3.18 9.70
CA ALA A 602 6.72 -3.72 11.07
C ALA A 602 8.11 -4.03 11.64
N GLY A 603 9.10 -4.29 10.79
CA GLY A 603 10.50 -4.51 11.17
C GLY A 603 11.27 -3.22 11.50
N GLY A 604 10.72 -2.03 11.28
CA GLY A 604 11.44 -0.78 11.48
C GLY A 604 12.16 -0.23 10.23
N GLY A 605 11.96 -0.82 9.06
CA GLY A 605 12.35 -0.23 7.77
C GLY A 605 11.26 0.70 7.24
N GLY A 606 11.60 1.77 6.52
CA GLY A 606 10.61 2.76 6.06
C GLY A 606 11.25 4.05 5.58
N LEU A 607 10.52 5.16 5.69
CA LEU A 607 11.03 6.49 5.34
C LEU A 607 12.17 6.93 6.27
N VAL A 608 12.10 6.52 7.54
CA VAL A 608 13.20 6.53 8.51
C VAL A 608 13.39 5.09 8.98
N THR A 609 14.62 4.59 8.94
CA THR A 609 14.91 3.17 9.20
C THR A 609 15.49 2.93 10.60
N ALA A 610 15.47 1.66 11.02
CA ALA A 610 16.17 1.17 12.20
C ALA A 610 17.65 1.60 12.25
N ASP A 611 18.29 1.71 11.09
CA ASP A 611 19.68 2.15 10.99
C ASP A 611 19.86 3.60 11.40
N HIS A 612 18.92 4.49 11.06
CA HIS A 612 18.98 5.88 11.52
C HIS A 612 18.86 5.96 13.04
N MET A 613 17.86 5.26 13.56
CA MET A 613 17.46 5.31 14.96
C MET A 613 18.52 4.70 15.88
N ALA A 614 19.31 3.74 15.39
CA ALA A 614 20.33 3.08 16.19
C ALA A 614 21.53 3.97 16.56
N TYR A 615 21.70 5.13 15.92
CA TYR A 615 22.74 6.12 16.25
C TYR A 615 22.22 7.31 17.06
N TRP A 616 20.93 7.35 17.37
CA TRP A 616 20.38 8.44 18.16
C TRP A 616 20.64 8.24 19.66
N GLU A 617 20.83 9.36 20.35
CA GLU A 617 20.73 9.38 21.81
C GLU A 617 19.38 8.84 22.27
N HIS A 618 19.36 8.11 23.38
CA HIS A 618 18.13 7.44 23.84
C HIS A 618 16.97 8.42 24.08
N ASP A 619 17.23 9.62 24.58
CA ASP A 619 16.20 10.65 24.76
C ASP A 619 15.57 11.08 23.43
N ARG A 620 16.39 11.22 22.38
CA ARG A 620 15.90 11.53 21.03
C ARG A 620 15.07 10.38 20.47
N LEU A 621 15.55 9.14 20.61
CA LEU A 621 14.80 7.95 20.17
C LEU A 621 13.45 7.89 20.87
N ARG A 622 13.43 7.96 22.21
CA ARG A 622 12.20 7.99 23.00
C ARG A 622 11.22 9.07 22.53
N ALA A 623 11.70 10.31 22.39
CA ALA A 623 10.87 11.43 21.95
C ALA A 623 10.23 11.16 20.58
N PHE A 624 11.00 10.61 19.64
CA PHE A 624 10.51 10.23 18.32
C PHE A 624 9.43 9.13 18.38
N LEU A 625 9.64 8.08 19.19
CA LEU A 625 8.66 7.00 19.36
C LEU A 625 7.34 7.51 19.97
N LEU A 626 7.43 8.39 20.98
CA LEU A 626 6.28 9.01 21.63
C LEU A 626 5.59 10.07 20.75
N ALA A 627 6.27 10.65 19.77
CA ALA A 627 5.65 11.60 18.84
C ALA A 627 4.79 10.91 17.76
N GLY A 628 4.82 9.57 17.65
CA GLY A 628 4.19 8.86 16.54
C GLY A 628 5.11 8.71 15.32
N CYS A 629 6.43 8.72 15.56
CA CYS A 629 7.48 8.69 14.54
C CYS A 629 7.46 9.96 13.65
N LEU A 630 7.18 9.83 12.36
CA LEU A 630 7.01 10.96 11.42
C LEU A 630 5.59 11.55 11.46
N GLY A 631 4.66 10.86 12.13
CA GLY A 631 3.28 11.29 12.29
C GLY A 631 3.16 12.51 13.21
N LEU A 632 2.02 13.19 13.13
CA LEU A 632 1.67 14.27 14.06
C LEU A 632 0.93 13.76 15.29
N GLN A 633 0.47 12.51 15.31
CA GLN A 633 -0.27 11.92 16.42
C GLN A 633 0.66 11.44 17.54
N PRO A 634 0.74 12.15 18.67
CA PRO A 634 1.53 11.69 19.80
C PRO A 634 0.93 10.41 20.38
N ARG A 635 1.80 9.52 20.84
CA ARG A 635 1.48 8.23 21.43
C ARG A 635 1.57 8.33 22.94
N ASP A 636 0.43 8.09 23.58
CA ASP A 636 0.32 7.88 25.02
C ASP A 636 0.76 6.45 25.40
N PHE A 637 2.05 6.17 25.16
CA PHE A 637 2.67 4.89 25.46
C PHE A 637 3.33 4.92 26.83
N ASN A 638 3.06 3.89 27.62
CA ASN A 638 3.77 3.66 28.88
C ASN A 638 5.23 3.24 28.62
N ARG A 639 6.03 3.18 29.68
CA ARG A 639 7.45 2.78 29.62
C ARG A 639 7.65 1.46 28.87
N ASP A 640 6.75 0.52 29.11
CA ASP A 640 6.79 -0.84 28.59
C ASP A 640 6.61 -0.85 27.05
N ALA A 641 5.63 -0.12 26.53
CA ALA A 641 5.42 0.07 25.09
C ALA A 641 6.61 0.77 24.42
N VAL A 642 7.18 1.81 25.07
CA VAL A 642 8.39 2.48 24.58
C VAL A 642 9.58 1.52 24.53
N GLN A 643 9.78 0.72 25.58
CA GLN A 643 10.86 -0.25 25.65
C GLN A 643 10.73 -1.28 24.52
N GLY A 644 9.57 -1.94 24.41
CA GLY A 644 9.30 -2.95 23.39
C GLY A 644 9.44 -2.39 21.97
N TRP A 645 8.98 -1.16 21.74
CA TRP A 645 9.08 -0.53 20.44
C TRP A 645 10.54 -0.18 20.06
N GLY A 646 11.30 0.43 20.97
CA GLY A 646 12.72 0.68 20.73
C GLY A 646 13.54 -0.60 20.58
N MET A 647 13.25 -1.66 21.34
CA MET A 647 13.90 -2.97 21.16
C MET A 647 13.67 -3.53 19.75
N ARG A 648 12.42 -3.47 19.26
CA ARG A 648 12.06 -3.92 17.92
C ARG A 648 12.83 -3.16 16.85
N VAL A 649 12.97 -1.84 16.98
CA VAL A 649 13.76 -1.02 16.05
C VAL A 649 15.24 -1.42 16.10
N LEU A 650 15.86 -1.42 17.28
CA LEU A 650 17.31 -1.62 17.42
C LEU A 650 17.76 -3.01 16.96
N LEU A 651 16.99 -4.07 17.25
CA LEU A 651 17.29 -5.45 16.82
C LEU A 651 17.31 -5.64 15.30
N ASN A 652 16.71 -4.71 14.55
CA ASN A 652 16.61 -4.78 13.10
C ASN A 652 17.58 -3.81 12.40
N SER A 653 18.47 -3.17 13.15
CA SER A 653 19.50 -2.26 12.63
C SER A 653 20.81 -2.98 12.27
N GLN A 654 21.58 -2.41 11.37
CA GLN A 654 22.96 -2.80 11.09
C GLN A 654 23.86 -2.63 12.30
N ARG A 655 23.56 -1.66 13.17
CA ARG A 655 24.30 -1.47 14.42
C ARG A 655 24.23 -2.71 15.31
N TYR A 656 23.12 -3.46 15.28
CA TYR A 656 23.01 -4.74 15.98
C TYR A 656 23.96 -5.81 15.43
N LEU A 657 24.29 -5.79 14.13
CA LEU A 657 25.30 -6.67 13.54
C LEU A 657 26.72 -6.35 14.04
N ILE A 658 26.94 -5.11 14.49
CA ILE A 658 28.23 -4.62 14.99
C ILE A 658 28.34 -4.85 16.50
N ASP A 659 27.37 -4.35 17.27
CA ASP A 659 27.43 -4.29 18.72
C ASP A 659 26.80 -5.51 19.41
N GLY A 660 25.87 -6.20 18.73
CA GLY A 660 25.10 -7.31 19.30
C GLY A 660 24.15 -6.87 20.41
N TRP A 661 23.85 -7.80 21.33
CA TRP A 661 22.96 -7.56 22.46
C TRP A 661 23.29 -6.32 23.32
N PRO A 662 24.56 -5.96 23.55
CA PRO A 662 24.91 -4.71 24.23
C PRO A 662 24.21 -3.44 23.71
N LEU A 663 23.92 -3.33 22.41
CA LEU A 663 23.14 -2.21 21.86
C LEU A 663 21.75 -2.12 22.49
N VAL A 664 21.05 -3.26 22.49
CA VAL A 664 19.66 -3.37 22.97
C VAL A 664 19.62 -3.28 24.48
N GLN A 665 20.61 -3.84 25.17
CA GLN A 665 20.69 -3.80 26.63
C GLN A 665 20.77 -2.36 27.16
N ARG A 666 21.56 -1.49 26.52
CA ARG A 666 21.65 -0.07 26.90
C ARG A 666 20.29 0.64 26.82
N TRP A 667 19.48 0.31 25.81
CA TRP A 667 18.12 0.83 25.67
C TRP A 667 17.19 0.30 26.77
N VAL A 668 17.25 -1.00 27.06
CA VAL A 668 16.46 -1.61 28.15
C VAL A 668 16.80 -0.97 29.50
N ASP A 669 18.08 -0.76 29.78
CA ASP A 669 18.52 -0.14 31.04
C ASP A 669 18.09 1.33 31.14
N TYR A 670 18.15 2.07 30.03
CA TYR A 670 17.58 3.42 29.93
C TYR A 670 16.08 3.42 30.23
N CYS A 671 15.30 2.52 29.62
CA CYS A 671 13.87 2.44 29.87
C CYS A 671 13.55 2.11 31.32
N ARG A 672 14.28 1.17 31.94
CA ARG A 672 14.09 0.79 33.35
C ARG A 672 14.37 1.93 34.33
N ALA A 673 15.25 2.86 33.98
CA ALA A 673 15.53 4.04 34.78
C ALA A 673 14.43 5.11 34.70
N MET A 674 13.50 5.00 33.73
CA MET A 674 12.36 5.92 33.63
C MET A 674 11.29 5.62 34.69
N PRO A 675 10.53 6.65 35.11
CA PRO A 675 9.28 6.45 35.82
C PRO A 675 8.36 5.48 35.07
N ALA A 676 7.59 4.69 35.83
CA ALA A 676 6.70 3.66 35.29
C ALA A 676 5.65 4.24 34.33
#